data_AF-A0AA46TGH1-F1
#
_entry.id   AF-A0AA46TGH1-F1
#
_cell.length_a   1.000
_cell.length_b   1.000
_cell.length_c   1.000
_cell.angle_alpha   90.00
_cell.angle_beta   90.00
_cell.angle_gamma   90.00
#
_symmetry.space_group_name_H-M   'P 1'
#
loop_
_entity.id
_entity.type
_entity.pdbx_description
1 polymer ?
#
loop_
_entity_poly.entity_id
_entity_poly.type
_entity_poly.pdbx_seq_one_letter_code
_entity_poly.pdbx_strand_id
1 'polypeptide(L)'
;MLPRSSARLAVPVGAACVAVLAAGLPSSVASPAGDGGRAAPDASTGDSTTPAAFARRGGAATLRNLSVENVADFVAIRSQHAGAYWDGRTDVKIGVDGDKTYPYRVSVDKGDGAAEVSRAGGAKWKCSGVHASAADEGSETLVVVPRSCFDSGADKVRAKATTHPEGGPTSSAAAGYVSRTEKPNVVVIMSDDMRDDEYGGPWMNQTRRWIGDAGVRFENSFAPLPLCAPARASFLTGQYPHNHGVWSVKPPYGFSAFRDKDTLPVWLQQGGYRTFMLGKYINGYGKGDMPAPGGGSSVRYIPPGWDDWRASIDSKGTYNYRGTHLNNNGRIQSLAGTYQTNAYKQIASAEVRKRARSDHPYFMYLSFTAPHHGAPGEDDDPKEVTDLEGHDYRIKTPARPEPVRGLWDDDIPLAPGAGGESDMTDKPKFMQRLPGMSQSERDGVRNLARQRAESLGLLDRAVGRVVRRLKAAQELDNTYVIFTSDNGYFLGEHRMRQGKTLPYEPSLRTPTLVRGPGIPASETRQDPFLSTDFAPTILRMAGLSTDRSPPIDGQSMLDVAQGGDRGWSRAIVTETGPATVPTLMDLDGNTFGKDPNEGSRSSRMHGIRAPGFLFTETSRREPELYDLRSDPGEVDSVVDDSRFNQIRDDLNALLERLHACLGAECRVPLPSSLNDNPDDDASPPKNESDDSGDHHGGANGKPKDKDDGKPKDKDDGKPKSNGDDKPDGDR
;
A
#
# COMPACT_ATOMS: atom_id res chain seq x y z
N MET A 1 -13.05 -3.78 -52.39
CA MET A 1 -14.45 -4.19 -52.65
C MET A 1 -14.86 -5.21 -51.59
N LEU A 2 -16.16 -5.32 -51.27
CA LEU A 2 -16.71 -6.38 -50.42
C LEU A 2 -16.99 -7.65 -51.23
N PRO A 3 -17.16 -8.79 -50.55
CA PRO A 3 -18.36 -9.59 -50.77
C PRO A 3 -19.22 -9.72 -49.50
N ARG A 4 -20.54 -9.87 -49.69
CA ARG A 4 -21.51 -10.29 -48.67
C ARG A 4 -22.10 -11.63 -49.10
N SER A 5 -22.37 -12.52 -48.15
CA SER A 5 -23.32 -13.63 -48.32
C SER A 5 -24.03 -13.89 -47.00
N SER A 6 -25.35 -14.12 -47.05
CA SER A 6 -26.21 -14.23 -45.87
C SER A 6 -26.96 -15.56 -45.85
N ALA A 7 -27.15 -16.13 -44.66
CA ALA A 7 -28.09 -17.23 -44.40
C ALA A 7 -29.01 -16.86 -43.21
N ARG A 8 -30.11 -17.59 -43.04
CA ARG A 8 -31.24 -17.24 -42.14
C ARG A 8 -31.76 -18.46 -41.35
N LEU A 9 -32.77 -18.20 -40.51
CA LEU A 9 -33.66 -19.08 -39.74
C LEU A 9 -33.17 -19.47 -38.33
N ALA A 10 -34.06 -19.72 -37.35
CA ALA A 10 -35.43 -19.22 -37.09
C ALA A 10 -35.92 -19.70 -35.71
N VAL A 11 -36.68 -18.88 -34.97
CA VAL A 11 -37.50 -19.30 -33.81
C VAL A 11 -38.81 -18.47 -33.78
N PRO A 12 -40.00 -19.07 -33.58
CA PRO A 12 -41.28 -18.35 -33.58
C PRO A 12 -41.83 -18.04 -32.17
N VAL A 13 -42.65 -16.99 -32.06
CA VAL A 13 -43.63 -16.77 -30.97
C VAL A 13 -44.93 -16.23 -31.58
N GLY A 14 -46.08 -16.68 -31.09
CA GLY A 14 -47.40 -16.33 -31.63
C GLY A 14 -48.10 -15.14 -30.97
N ALA A 15 -49.16 -14.65 -31.62
CA ALA A 15 -50.12 -13.67 -31.13
C ALA A 15 -51.27 -14.38 -30.32
N ALA A 16 -52.28 -13.73 -29.73
CA ALA A 16 -52.83 -12.39 -29.99
C ALA A 16 -53.61 -11.74 -28.81
N CYS A 17 -54.28 -10.62 -29.13
CA CYS A 17 -55.03 -9.65 -28.31
C CYS A 17 -56.27 -10.23 -27.56
N VAL A 18 -57.09 -9.48 -26.79
CA VAL A 18 -57.92 -8.28 -27.12
C VAL A 18 -58.18 -7.38 -25.87
N ALA A 19 -58.62 -6.12 -26.06
CA ALA A 19 -58.79 -5.09 -25.02
C ALA A 19 -60.10 -4.27 -25.12
N VAL A 20 -60.44 -3.50 -24.06
CA VAL A 20 -61.48 -2.44 -23.94
C VAL A 20 -60.95 -1.42 -22.89
N LEU A 21 -60.67 -0.13 -23.18
CA LEU A 21 -61.55 1.09 -23.21
C LEU A 21 -62.36 1.34 -21.91
N ALA A 22 -62.63 2.55 -21.40
CA ALA A 22 -62.34 3.98 -21.72
C ALA A 22 -62.82 4.87 -20.51
N ALA A 23 -62.63 6.20 -20.34
CA ALA A 23 -61.71 7.27 -20.82
C ALA A 23 -61.97 8.58 -19.99
N GLY A 24 -61.14 9.63 -20.06
CA GLY A 24 -61.41 10.94 -19.39
C GLY A 24 -60.29 12.01 -19.49
N LEU A 25 -60.64 13.31 -19.57
CA LEU A 25 -59.79 14.49 -19.87
C LEU A 25 -60.45 15.80 -19.31
N PRO A 26 -59.93 17.05 -19.48
CA PRO A 26 -58.54 17.57 -19.28
C PRO A 26 -58.43 18.98 -18.59
N SER A 27 -57.21 19.43 -18.26
CA SER A 27 -56.71 20.84 -18.23
C SER A 27 -55.20 20.90 -17.86
N SER A 28 -54.32 21.88 -18.19
CA SER A 28 -54.36 23.25 -18.78
C SER A 28 -54.50 24.44 -17.79
N VAL A 29 -53.83 25.61 -17.89
CA VAL A 29 -52.86 26.19 -18.89
C VAL A 29 -51.81 27.14 -18.21
N ALA A 30 -50.69 27.41 -18.92
CA ALA A 30 -49.85 28.65 -18.93
C ALA A 30 -48.78 28.97 -17.83
N SER A 31 -47.71 29.63 -18.29
CA SER A 31 -46.73 30.44 -17.52
C SER A 31 -46.85 31.92 -17.96
N PRO A 32 -46.16 32.86 -17.29
CA PRO A 32 -45.14 33.62 -18.05
C PRO A 32 -43.83 33.85 -17.27
N ALA A 33 -42.86 34.50 -17.93
CA ALA A 33 -41.50 34.74 -17.41
C ALA A 33 -41.32 36.14 -16.77
N GLY A 34 -40.20 36.31 -16.06
CA GLY A 34 -39.67 37.60 -15.59
C GLY A 34 -38.14 37.53 -15.53
N ASP A 35 -37.46 38.57 -16.01
CA ASP A 35 -36.00 38.62 -16.22
C ASP A 35 -35.34 39.67 -15.31
N GLY A 36 -34.02 39.60 -15.12
CA GLY A 36 -33.22 40.54 -14.33
C GLY A 36 -32.11 39.87 -13.52
N GLY A 37 -30.89 40.43 -13.54
CA GLY A 37 -29.74 39.83 -12.85
C GLY A 37 -28.59 40.79 -12.55
N ARG A 38 -27.47 40.22 -12.07
CA ARG A 38 -26.20 40.85 -11.64
C ARG A 38 -26.28 41.83 -10.46
N ALA A 39 -25.70 41.44 -9.31
CA ALA A 39 -24.56 42.12 -8.67
C ALA A 39 -24.19 41.46 -7.32
N ALA A 40 -22.98 41.72 -6.85
CA ALA A 40 -22.45 41.49 -5.50
C ALA A 40 -21.23 42.41 -5.30
N PRO A 41 -20.65 42.55 -4.08
CA PRO A 41 -21.17 42.29 -2.74
C PRO A 41 -21.23 43.59 -1.89
N ASP A 42 -21.63 43.52 -0.62
CA ASP A 42 -21.11 44.45 0.41
C ASP A 42 -21.15 43.80 1.82
N ALA A 43 -20.60 44.48 2.84
CA ALA A 43 -20.08 43.85 4.06
C ALA A 43 -20.61 44.42 5.40
N SER A 44 -20.32 43.66 6.45
CA SER A 44 -20.21 44.06 7.86
C SER A 44 -21.48 44.49 8.63
N THR A 45 -21.70 43.86 9.79
CA THR A 45 -21.74 44.54 11.11
C THR A 45 -21.93 43.54 12.26
N GLY A 46 -21.02 43.62 13.24
CA GLY A 46 -21.35 43.61 14.67
C GLY A 46 -21.50 42.25 15.39
N ASP A 47 -21.15 42.14 16.67
CA ASP A 47 -20.29 43.01 17.49
C ASP A 47 -19.68 42.17 18.63
N SER A 48 -18.61 42.66 19.24
CA SER A 48 -17.90 42.03 20.35
C SER A 48 -18.57 42.31 21.71
N THR A 49 -18.50 41.36 22.65
CA THR A 49 -18.49 41.66 24.10
C THR A 49 -18.07 40.46 24.95
N THR A 50 -16.89 40.52 25.54
CA THR A 50 -16.58 39.91 26.85
C THR A 50 -17.02 40.87 27.96
N PRO A 51 -17.43 40.42 29.17
CA PRO A 51 -16.41 40.27 30.22
C PRO A 51 -16.70 39.27 31.38
N ALA A 52 -15.66 39.13 32.21
CA ALA A 52 -15.69 38.86 33.66
C ALA A 52 -15.98 37.42 34.15
N ALA A 53 -15.45 37.16 35.35
CA ALA A 53 -15.42 35.85 36.01
C ALA A 53 -16.29 35.85 37.28
N PHE A 54 -16.65 34.65 37.76
CA PHE A 54 -17.23 34.46 39.10
C PHE A 54 -16.54 33.32 39.85
N ALA A 55 -16.45 33.46 41.18
CA ALA A 55 -15.63 32.61 42.03
C ALA A 55 -16.33 31.31 42.50
N ARG A 56 -15.50 30.37 42.98
CA ARG A 56 -15.87 29.02 43.43
C ARG A 56 -17.07 28.99 44.40
N ARG A 57 -17.99 28.04 44.17
CA ARG A 57 -18.59 27.23 45.24
C ARG A 57 -18.45 25.75 44.88
N GLY A 58 -18.10 24.93 45.87
CA GLY A 58 -17.92 23.49 45.67
C GLY A 58 -19.26 22.75 45.69
N GLY A 59 -19.45 21.85 44.74
CA GLY A 59 -20.52 20.85 44.72
C GLY A 59 -20.01 19.58 44.06
N ALA A 60 -20.12 18.44 44.74
CA ALA A 60 -19.68 17.16 44.18
C ALA A 60 -20.71 16.66 43.16
N ALA A 61 -20.45 16.94 41.87
CA ALA A 61 -21.25 16.39 40.77
C ALA A 61 -21.08 14.87 40.74
N THR A 62 -22.12 14.13 41.14
CA THR A 62 -22.11 12.65 41.12
C THR A 62 -22.32 12.19 39.67
N LEU A 63 -21.22 12.06 38.93
CA LEU A 63 -21.24 11.70 37.52
C LEU A 63 -21.89 10.32 37.30
N ARG A 64 -22.96 10.31 36.51
CA ARG A 64 -23.55 9.10 35.95
C ARG A 64 -23.01 8.89 34.53
N ASN A 65 -23.10 7.66 34.03
CA ASN A 65 -22.56 7.20 32.74
C ASN A 65 -21.03 7.12 32.68
N LEU A 66 -20.49 6.10 33.37
CA LEU A 66 -19.18 5.54 33.07
C LEU A 66 -19.37 4.07 32.67
N SER A 67 -18.59 3.57 31.73
CA SER A 67 -18.51 2.14 31.43
C SER A 67 -17.11 1.61 31.75
N VAL A 68 -17.07 0.40 32.28
CA VAL A 68 -15.84 -0.28 32.72
C VAL A 68 -15.74 -1.60 31.97
N GLU A 69 -14.71 -1.75 31.14
CA GLU A 69 -14.46 -2.95 30.35
C GLU A 69 -13.24 -3.68 30.96
N ASN A 70 -13.45 -4.91 31.40
CA ASN A 70 -12.48 -5.68 32.17
C ASN A 70 -11.79 -6.71 31.27
N VAL A 71 -10.55 -6.44 30.87
CA VAL A 71 -9.76 -7.26 29.93
C VAL A 71 -8.70 -8.06 30.71
N ALA A 72 -8.13 -9.10 30.09
CA ALA A 72 -7.14 -9.97 30.73
C ALA A 72 -5.97 -9.19 31.37
N ASP A 73 -5.46 -8.16 30.70
CA ASP A 73 -4.23 -7.45 31.10
C ASP A 73 -4.48 -6.04 31.66
N PHE A 74 -5.69 -5.49 31.50
CA PHE A 74 -6.02 -4.11 31.88
C PHE A 74 -7.50 -3.87 32.17
N VAL A 75 -7.77 -2.83 32.95
CA VAL A 75 -9.09 -2.24 33.18
C VAL A 75 -9.21 -0.97 32.34
N ALA A 76 -10.22 -0.92 31.47
CA ALA A 76 -10.55 0.26 30.67
C ALA A 76 -11.74 1.01 31.30
N ILE A 77 -11.56 2.30 31.58
CA ILE A 77 -12.57 3.21 32.13
C ILE A 77 -12.90 4.26 31.06
N ARG A 78 -14.17 4.36 30.66
CA ARG A 78 -14.67 5.38 29.72
C ARG A 78 -15.47 6.45 30.43
N SER A 79 -15.26 7.70 30.07
CA SER A 79 -16.03 8.85 30.56
C SER A 79 -16.54 9.73 29.42
N GLN A 80 -17.84 10.05 29.44
CA GLN A 80 -18.55 10.83 28.42
C GLN A 80 -18.29 12.36 28.54
N HIS A 81 -17.06 12.75 28.87
CA HIS A 81 -16.65 14.14 28.99
C HIS A 81 -15.71 14.56 27.86
N ALA A 82 -16.01 15.73 27.28
CA ALA A 82 -15.23 16.38 26.26
C ALA A 82 -13.99 17.06 26.88
N GLY A 83 -12.81 16.55 26.54
CA GLY A 83 -11.53 17.09 26.97
C GLY A 83 -10.39 16.14 26.64
N ALA A 84 -9.17 16.66 26.50
CA ALA A 84 -8.00 15.84 26.16
C ALA A 84 -7.53 14.92 27.31
N TYR A 85 -7.92 15.21 28.56
CA TYR A 85 -7.44 14.55 29.76
C TYR A 85 -8.56 14.36 30.81
N TRP A 86 -8.65 13.17 31.40
CA TRP A 86 -9.61 12.87 32.47
C TRP A 86 -9.04 13.26 33.84
N ASP A 87 -9.47 14.41 34.35
CA ASP A 87 -9.21 14.88 35.72
C ASP A 87 -10.43 14.52 36.59
N GLY A 88 -10.33 13.42 37.35
CA GLY A 88 -11.51 12.84 37.98
C GLY A 88 -11.23 11.75 39.02
N ARG A 89 -12.32 11.34 39.66
CA ARG A 89 -12.39 10.19 40.58
C ARG A 89 -13.58 9.33 40.21
N THR A 90 -13.40 8.00 40.21
CA THR A 90 -14.49 7.05 39.98
C THR A 90 -14.38 5.84 40.90
N ASP A 91 -15.54 5.26 41.24
CA ASP A 91 -15.66 4.00 41.95
C ASP A 91 -16.03 2.89 40.97
N VAL A 92 -15.10 1.97 40.73
CA VAL A 92 -15.22 0.83 39.80
C VAL A 92 -15.33 -0.49 40.56
N LYS A 93 -16.06 -1.46 40.02
CA LYS A 93 -16.11 -2.83 40.56
C LYS A 93 -15.26 -3.76 39.70
N ILE A 94 -14.14 -4.22 40.24
CA ILE A 94 -13.21 -5.12 39.53
C ILE A 94 -13.36 -6.53 40.09
N GLY A 95 -13.51 -7.52 39.20
CA GLY A 95 -13.47 -8.93 39.55
C GLY A 95 -12.03 -9.39 39.79
N VAL A 96 -11.74 -9.91 40.99
CA VAL A 96 -10.43 -10.46 41.36
C VAL A 96 -10.70 -11.83 42.02
N ASP A 97 -10.29 -12.89 41.33
CA ASP A 97 -10.50 -14.32 41.62
C ASP A 97 -11.95 -14.77 41.96
N GLY A 98 -12.56 -15.48 41.00
CA GLY A 98 -13.77 -16.31 41.21
C GLY A 98 -15.02 -15.55 41.65
N ASP A 99 -15.73 -14.95 40.69
CA ASP A 99 -17.01 -14.22 40.81
C ASP A 99 -17.07 -13.04 41.81
N LYS A 100 -16.02 -12.82 42.60
CA LYS A 100 -15.96 -11.74 43.60
C LYS A 100 -15.53 -10.43 42.97
N THR A 101 -16.46 -9.47 42.97
CA THR A 101 -16.17 -8.09 42.59
C THR A 101 -15.88 -7.23 43.82
N TYR A 102 -14.81 -6.45 43.77
CA TYR A 102 -14.41 -5.54 44.83
C TYR A 102 -14.52 -4.08 44.36
N PRO A 103 -15.03 -3.16 45.21
CA PRO A 103 -15.07 -1.73 44.90
C PRO A 103 -13.68 -1.10 45.09
N TYR A 104 -13.15 -0.55 44.00
CA TYR A 104 -11.93 0.26 43.96
C TYR A 104 -12.27 1.69 43.55
N ARG A 105 -11.61 2.67 44.18
CA ARG A 105 -11.62 4.07 43.79
C ARG A 105 -10.34 4.37 43.02
N VAL A 106 -10.49 4.94 41.83
CA VAL A 106 -9.40 5.36 40.94
C VAL A 106 -9.43 6.88 40.80
N SER A 107 -8.27 7.52 40.96
CA SER A 107 -8.03 8.95 40.72
C SER A 107 -6.81 9.07 39.81
N VAL A 108 -6.85 9.85 38.73
CA VAL A 108 -5.65 10.16 37.92
C VAL A 108 -5.19 11.56 38.26
N ASP A 109 -3.87 11.78 38.35
CA ASP A 109 -3.28 13.08 38.66
C ASP A 109 -2.63 13.70 37.39
N LYS A 110 -2.53 15.03 37.39
CA LYS A 110 -2.37 15.84 36.18
C LYS A 110 -0.92 16.03 35.71
N GLY A 111 0.06 15.51 36.47
CA GLY A 111 1.48 15.81 36.29
C GLY A 111 2.40 14.64 35.95
N ASP A 112 2.02 13.39 36.24
CA ASP A 112 2.93 12.22 36.14
C ASP A 112 2.35 11.03 35.36
N GLY A 113 1.11 11.11 34.89
CA GLY A 113 0.45 9.99 34.20
C GLY A 113 0.21 8.78 35.09
N ALA A 114 0.21 8.94 36.43
CA ALA A 114 -0.10 7.87 37.37
C ALA A 114 -1.57 7.90 37.81
N ALA A 115 -2.12 6.73 38.11
CA ALA A 115 -3.35 6.63 38.89
C ALA A 115 -3.04 6.37 40.36
N GLU A 116 -3.74 7.03 41.27
CA GLU A 116 -3.91 6.55 42.64
C GLU A 116 -5.10 5.56 42.66
N VAL A 117 -4.83 4.32 43.05
CA VAL A 117 -5.85 3.28 43.25
C VAL A 117 -5.99 3.01 44.75
N SER A 118 -7.22 2.81 45.20
CA SER A 118 -7.51 2.40 46.58
C SER A 118 -8.72 1.49 46.63
N ARG A 119 -8.70 0.48 47.49
CA ARG A 119 -9.90 -0.34 47.77
C ARG A 119 -10.80 0.41 48.75
N ALA A 120 -12.12 0.29 48.66
CA ALA A 120 -13.02 1.02 49.57
C ALA A 120 -12.72 0.67 51.05
N GLY A 121 -12.32 1.67 51.84
CA GLY A 121 -11.89 1.50 53.23
C GLY A 121 -10.47 0.95 53.43
N GLY A 122 -9.70 0.77 52.36
CA GLY A 122 -8.32 0.25 52.39
C GLY A 122 -7.25 1.32 52.14
N ALA A 123 -5.99 0.88 52.06
CA ALA A 123 -4.86 1.72 51.69
C ALA A 123 -4.95 2.23 50.24
N LYS A 124 -4.21 3.31 49.95
CA LYS A 124 -3.94 3.85 48.62
C LYS A 124 -2.58 3.37 48.11
N TRP A 125 -2.43 3.23 46.79
CA TRP A 125 -1.16 3.03 46.12
C TRP A 125 -1.15 3.76 44.76
N LYS A 126 0.04 4.13 44.27
CA LYS A 126 0.22 4.68 42.92
C LYS A 126 0.43 3.56 41.90
N CYS A 127 -0.05 3.79 40.69
CA CYS A 127 0.00 2.91 39.53
C CYS A 127 0.65 3.63 38.36
N SER A 128 1.82 3.14 37.94
CA SER A 128 2.53 3.54 36.73
C SER A 128 1.99 2.81 35.48
N GLY A 129 2.25 3.34 34.29
CA GLY A 129 1.82 2.72 33.03
C GLY A 129 0.32 2.91 32.75
N VAL A 130 -0.27 3.99 33.27
CA VAL A 130 -1.66 4.35 32.98
C VAL A 130 -1.70 5.22 31.72
N HIS A 131 -2.51 4.82 30.76
CA HIS A 131 -2.67 5.55 29.50
C HIS A 131 -4.04 6.23 29.47
N ALA A 132 -4.04 7.57 29.43
CA ALA A 132 -5.22 8.37 29.15
C ALA A 132 -5.17 8.84 27.68
N SER A 133 -6.27 8.66 26.95
CA SER A 133 -6.42 9.14 25.57
C SER A 133 -7.85 9.63 25.35
N ALA A 134 -8.02 10.84 24.84
CA ALA A 134 -9.27 11.24 24.20
C ALA A 134 -9.54 10.39 22.95
N ALA A 135 -10.81 10.10 22.66
CA ALA A 135 -11.21 9.58 21.37
C ALA A 135 -11.23 10.71 20.32
N ASP A 136 -10.94 10.37 19.06
CA ASP A 136 -10.73 11.31 17.92
C ASP A 136 -11.92 12.27 17.60
N GLU A 137 -13.05 12.16 18.29
CA GLU A 137 -14.24 13.03 18.15
C GLU A 137 -14.68 13.67 19.48
N GLY A 138 -13.71 13.93 20.38
CA GLY A 138 -13.84 14.92 21.46
C GLY A 138 -14.95 14.68 22.50
N SER A 139 -15.48 13.47 22.62
CA SER A 139 -16.71 13.16 23.37
C SER A 139 -16.59 11.99 24.36
N GLU A 140 -15.57 11.14 24.24
CA GLU A 140 -15.16 10.17 25.26
C GLU A 140 -13.67 10.34 25.60
N THR A 141 -13.34 10.25 26.90
CA THR A 141 -11.97 9.95 27.35
C THR A 141 -11.89 8.49 27.78
N LEU A 142 -10.85 7.79 27.32
CA LEU A 142 -10.50 6.44 27.74
C LEU A 142 -9.28 6.49 28.67
N VAL A 143 -9.39 5.87 29.85
CA VAL A 143 -8.28 5.64 30.78
C VAL A 143 -8.05 4.14 30.90
N VAL A 144 -6.82 3.68 30.66
CA VAL A 144 -6.40 2.28 30.73
C VAL A 144 -5.44 2.11 31.89
N VAL A 145 -5.79 1.25 32.86
CA VAL A 145 -4.97 0.93 34.04
C VAL A 145 -4.58 -0.55 33.98
N PRO A 146 -3.29 -0.93 34.15
CA PRO A 146 -2.86 -2.33 34.17
C PRO A 146 -3.58 -3.16 35.24
N ARG A 147 -3.94 -4.42 34.92
CA ARG A 147 -4.73 -5.28 35.82
C ARG A 147 -4.00 -5.59 37.12
N SER A 148 -2.70 -5.85 37.04
CA SER A 148 -1.79 -6.08 38.16
C SER A 148 -1.86 -4.99 39.24
N CYS A 149 -2.29 -3.77 38.88
CA CYS A 149 -2.47 -2.67 39.81
C CYS A 149 -3.77 -2.70 40.64
N PHE A 150 -4.65 -3.68 40.41
CA PHE A 150 -5.78 -4.03 41.27
C PHE A 150 -5.51 -5.31 42.07
N ASP A 151 -4.75 -6.24 41.49
CA ASP A 151 -4.36 -7.51 42.11
C ASP A 151 -3.47 -7.28 43.34
N SER A 152 -2.58 -6.27 43.30
CA SER A 152 -1.76 -5.83 44.44
C SER A 152 -2.57 -5.38 45.68
N GLY A 153 -3.88 -5.18 45.53
CA GLY A 153 -4.84 -4.93 46.62
C GLY A 153 -5.42 -6.18 47.30
N ALA A 154 -5.05 -7.38 46.83
CA ALA A 154 -5.41 -8.68 47.40
C ALA A 154 -4.25 -9.34 48.16
N ASP A 155 -3.02 -9.23 47.64
CA ASP A 155 -1.85 -9.99 48.11
C ASP A 155 -1.44 -9.76 49.57
N LYS A 156 -1.81 -8.62 50.17
CA LYS A 156 -1.46 -8.30 51.57
C LYS A 156 -2.32 -9.00 52.63
N VAL A 157 -3.18 -9.95 52.25
CA VAL A 157 -4.07 -10.69 53.20
C VAL A 157 -3.85 -12.21 53.18
N ARG A 158 -3.11 -12.79 52.23
CA ARG A 158 -3.06 -14.27 52.04
C ARG A 158 -1.72 -14.96 52.24
N ALA A 159 -0.98 -14.56 53.28
CA ALA A 159 0.20 -15.28 53.76
C ALA A 159 -0.13 -16.41 54.77
N LYS A 160 -0.81 -17.50 54.34
CA LYS A 160 -0.77 -18.87 54.93
C LYS A 160 -1.79 -19.86 54.30
N ALA A 161 -1.33 -21.10 54.06
CA ALA A 161 -2.09 -22.36 53.94
C ALA A 161 -3.12 -22.51 52.78
N THR A 162 -3.33 -23.66 52.14
CA THR A 162 -2.66 -24.99 52.13
C THR A 162 -2.93 -25.72 50.79
N THR A 163 -2.41 -26.94 50.63
CA THR A 163 -2.32 -27.74 49.37
C THR A 163 -3.58 -28.53 48.94
N HIS A 164 -3.80 -28.61 47.61
CA HIS A 164 -4.45 -29.70 46.83
C HIS A 164 -5.92 -30.12 47.11
N PRO A 165 -6.62 -30.88 46.23
CA PRO A 165 -6.37 -31.20 44.80
C PRO A 165 -7.56 -30.84 43.85
N GLU A 166 -7.59 -31.46 42.67
CA GLU A 166 -8.45 -31.32 41.47
C GLU A 166 -9.99 -31.32 41.65
N GLY A 167 -10.72 -30.76 40.67
CA GLY A 167 -12.16 -31.03 40.51
C GLY A 167 -12.94 -30.23 39.45
N GLY A 168 -13.17 -30.83 38.26
CA GLY A 168 -14.34 -30.57 37.40
C GLY A 168 -14.35 -29.32 36.49
N PRO A 169 -14.77 -29.43 35.20
CA PRO A 169 -14.93 -28.28 34.31
C PRO A 169 -16.32 -27.63 34.43
N THR A 170 -16.39 -26.40 34.97
CA THR A 170 -17.61 -25.59 34.95
C THR A 170 -17.75 -24.82 33.63
N SER A 171 -18.77 -25.17 32.85
CA SER A 171 -19.08 -24.55 31.57
C SER A 171 -19.45 -23.06 31.70
N SER A 172 -18.51 -22.16 31.39
CA SER A 172 -18.82 -20.77 31.05
C SER A 172 -19.24 -20.67 29.58
N ALA A 173 -20.30 -19.93 29.29
CA ALA A 173 -20.87 -19.80 27.95
C ALA A 173 -20.01 -18.89 27.06
N ALA A 174 -18.93 -19.44 26.51
CA ALA A 174 -18.22 -18.82 25.40
C ALA A 174 -19.19 -18.59 24.23
N ALA A 175 -19.20 -17.38 23.66
CA ALA A 175 -19.87 -17.13 22.39
C ALA A 175 -19.18 -17.99 21.32
N GLY A 176 -19.86 -19.04 20.86
CA GLY A 176 -19.23 -20.13 20.11
C GLY A 176 -18.58 -19.67 18.81
N TYR A 177 -17.25 -19.67 18.78
CA TYR A 177 -16.50 -19.72 17.54
C TYR A 177 -16.72 -21.11 16.94
N VAL A 178 -17.21 -21.16 15.71
CA VAL A 178 -17.53 -22.42 15.03
C VAL A 178 -16.23 -23.17 14.70
N SER A 179 -16.25 -24.50 14.82
CA SER A 179 -15.13 -25.33 14.35
C SER A 179 -14.88 -25.04 12.87
N ARG A 180 -13.69 -24.51 12.55
CA ARG A 180 -13.39 -24.01 11.21
C ARG A 180 -13.37 -25.12 10.17
N THR A 181 -13.65 -24.74 8.93
CA THR A 181 -13.25 -25.52 7.76
C THR A 181 -11.72 -25.61 7.68
N GLU A 182 -11.18 -26.67 7.09
CA GLU A 182 -9.72 -26.87 6.91
C GLU A 182 -9.06 -25.83 5.99
N LYS A 183 -9.87 -24.96 5.36
CA LYS A 183 -9.42 -23.97 4.38
C LYS A 183 -9.07 -22.64 5.07
N PRO A 184 -7.90 -22.05 4.80
CA PRO A 184 -7.51 -20.78 5.38
C PRO A 184 -8.18 -19.60 4.69
N ASN A 185 -8.37 -18.50 5.43
CA ASN A 185 -8.81 -17.23 4.87
C ASN A 185 -7.66 -16.55 4.11
N VAL A 186 -7.99 -15.62 3.21
CA VAL A 186 -7.00 -14.76 2.55
C VAL A 186 -7.42 -13.30 2.63
N VAL A 187 -6.54 -12.45 3.15
CA VAL A 187 -6.74 -10.99 3.23
C VAL A 187 -5.62 -10.29 2.49
N VAL A 188 -5.94 -9.68 1.35
CA VAL A 188 -5.02 -8.83 0.59
C VAL A 188 -5.28 -7.38 0.99
N ILE A 189 -4.21 -6.67 1.33
CA ILE A 189 -4.19 -5.22 1.45
C ILE A 189 -3.33 -4.69 0.30
N MET A 190 -3.92 -3.84 -0.53
CA MET A 190 -3.25 -3.22 -1.68
C MET A 190 -3.24 -1.71 -1.53
N SER A 191 -2.07 -1.09 -1.67
CA SER A 191 -1.90 0.36 -1.84
C SER A 191 -2.09 0.80 -3.31
N ASP A 192 -1.91 2.08 -3.59
CA ASP A 192 -2.03 2.67 -4.92
C ASP A 192 -0.85 3.60 -5.16
N ASP A 193 0.02 3.27 -6.12
CA ASP A 193 1.31 3.94 -6.39
C ASP A 193 2.40 3.83 -5.29
N MET A 194 2.34 2.91 -4.33
CA MET A 194 3.42 2.76 -3.33
C MET A 194 4.67 2.09 -3.91
N ARG A 195 5.83 2.74 -3.74
CA ARG A 195 7.16 2.22 -4.08
C ARG A 195 7.64 1.18 -3.07
N ASP A 196 8.64 0.38 -3.44
CA ASP A 196 9.24 -0.59 -2.50
C ASP A 196 10.09 0.08 -1.40
N ASP A 197 10.86 1.12 -1.73
CA ASP A 197 11.67 1.88 -0.75
C ASP A 197 10.80 2.61 0.30
N GLU A 198 9.59 3.04 -0.06
CA GLU A 198 8.60 3.61 0.86
C GLU A 198 8.11 2.62 1.94
N TYR A 199 8.34 1.31 1.81
CA TYR A 199 8.16 0.36 2.91
C TYR A 199 9.30 0.44 3.95
N GLY A 200 10.49 0.89 3.52
CA GLY A 200 11.68 1.06 4.34
C GLY A 200 11.56 2.14 5.42
N GLY A 201 10.64 3.10 5.28
CA GLY A 201 10.47 4.22 6.22
C GLY A 201 9.77 3.89 7.55
N PRO A 202 9.94 4.73 8.59
CA PRO A 202 9.34 4.55 9.92
C PRO A 202 7.81 4.61 9.95
N TRP A 203 7.18 5.21 8.94
CA TRP A 203 5.71 5.27 8.80
C TRP A 203 5.06 3.90 8.53
N MET A 204 5.80 2.88 8.05
CA MET A 204 5.29 1.52 7.78
C MET A 204 5.54 0.51 8.93
N ASN A 205 5.69 0.99 10.16
CA ASN A 205 6.02 0.19 11.35
C ASN A 205 5.01 -0.94 11.63
N GLN A 206 3.70 -0.69 11.58
CA GLN A 206 2.72 -1.75 11.81
C GLN A 206 2.75 -2.81 10.71
N THR A 207 2.94 -2.42 9.45
CA THR A 207 2.95 -3.30 8.29
C THR A 207 4.18 -4.21 8.32
N ARG A 208 5.34 -3.63 8.63
CA ARG A 208 6.58 -4.36 8.93
C ARG A 208 6.36 -5.36 10.06
N ARG A 209 5.98 -4.89 11.25
CA ARG A 209 5.81 -5.73 12.45
C ARG A 209 4.74 -6.82 12.33
N TRP A 210 3.62 -6.55 11.67
CA TRP A 210 2.48 -7.46 11.64
C TRP A 210 2.44 -8.39 10.41
N ILE A 211 3.21 -8.11 9.36
CA ILE A 211 3.22 -8.88 8.09
C ILE A 211 4.64 -9.27 7.68
N GLY A 212 5.62 -8.35 7.68
CA GLY A 212 7.02 -8.63 7.33
C GLY A 212 7.75 -9.46 8.38
N ASP A 213 7.97 -8.90 9.57
CA ASP A 213 8.66 -9.57 10.70
C ASP A 213 7.93 -10.87 11.12
N ALA A 214 6.62 -10.92 10.87
CA ALA A 214 5.74 -12.06 11.14
C ALA A 214 5.44 -12.92 9.90
N GLY A 215 6.30 -12.85 8.88
CA GLY A 215 6.14 -13.51 7.59
C GLY A 215 7.40 -13.44 6.73
N VAL A 216 7.19 -13.35 5.41
CA VAL A 216 8.20 -13.29 4.35
C VAL A 216 8.04 -12.00 3.54
N ARG A 217 9.17 -11.31 3.28
CA ARG A 217 9.27 -10.26 2.25
C ARG A 217 9.76 -10.87 0.93
N PHE A 218 9.10 -10.53 -0.17
CA PHE A 218 9.68 -10.68 -1.51
C PHE A 218 10.34 -9.35 -1.86
N GLU A 219 11.66 -9.35 -1.98
CA GLU A 219 12.44 -8.13 -2.22
C GLU A 219 12.35 -7.69 -3.68
N ASN A 220 12.33 -8.67 -4.59
CA ASN A 220 12.16 -8.47 -6.01
C ASN A 220 10.68 -8.68 -6.36
N SER A 221 9.89 -7.62 -6.37
CA SER A 221 8.48 -7.70 -6.75
C SER A 221 8.07 -6.55 -7.67
N PHE A 222 7.28 -6.85 -8.71
CA PHE A 222 7.14 -5.97 -9.87
C PHE A 222 5.74 -5.94 -10.50
N ALA A 223 5.44 -4.81 -11.13
CA ALA A 223 4.29 -4.58 -11.99
C ALA A 223 4.72 -4.44 -13.48
N PRO A 224 4.69 -5.52 -14.28
CA PRO A 224 5.10 -5.57 -15.70
C PRO A 224 4.72 -4.37 -16.57
N LEU A 225 3.49 -3.85 -16.43
CA LEU A 225 3.10 -2.53 -16.93
C LEU A 225 2.71 -1.67 -15.71
N PRO A 226 3.54 -0.69 -15.31
CA PRO A 226 3.36 0.01 -14.06
C PRO A 226 2.33 1.14 -14.18
N LEU A 227 1.06 0.74 -14.26
CA LEU A 227 -0.10 1.61 -14.27
C LEU A 227 -1.30 0.90 -13.65
N CYS A 228 -2.06 1.61 -12.83
CA CYS A 228 -3.07 1.02 -11.94
C CYS A 228 -4.05 0.05 -12.61
N ALA A 229 -4.70 0.44 -13.71
CA ALA A 229 -5.72 -0.41 -14.34
C ALA A 229 -5.13 -1.67 -15.01
N PRO A 230 -4.05 -1.59 -15.81
CA PRO A 230 -3.29 -2.76 -16.23
C PRO A 230 -2.83 -3.65 -15.07
N ALA A 231 -2.08 -3.13 -14.11
CA ALA A 231 -1.46 -3.94 -13.06
C ALA A 231 -2.49 -4.61 -12.13
N ARG A 232 -3.61 -3.93 -11.82
CA ARG A 232 -4.73 -4.50 -11.07
C ARG A 232 -5.51 -5.53 -11.91
N ALA A 233 -5.55 -5.39 -13.23
CA ALA A 233 -6.10 -6.43 -14.10
C ALA A 233 -5.17 -7.66 -14.13
N SER A 234 -3.85 -7.49 -14.16
CA SER A 234 -2.89 -8.59 -14.01
C SER A 234 -3.05 -9.31 -12.66
N PHE A 235 -3.16 -8.56 -11.57
CA PHE A 235 -3.46 -9.09 -10.22
C PHE A 235 -4.74 -9.94 -10.17
N LEU A 236 -5.82 -9.48 -10.80
CA LEU A 236 -7.12 -10.16 -10.77
C LEU A 236 -7.25 -11.33 -11.77
N THR A 237 -6.46 -11.36 -12.84
CA THR A 237 -6.56 -12.37 -13.92
C THR A 237 -5.41 -13.39 -13.93
N GLY A 238 -4.26 -13.04 -13.34
CA GLY A 238 -3.03 -13.81 -13.47
C GLY A 238 -2.33 -13.70 -14.84
N GLN A 239 -2.73 -12.72 -15.66
CA GLN A 239 -2.27 -12.55 -17.04
C GLN A 239 -1.43 -11.27 -17.21
N TYR A 240 -0.57 -11.24 -18.22
CA TYR A 240 0.10 -10.02 -18.68
C TYR A 240 -0.88 -9.08 -19.43
N PRO A 241 -0.57 -7.77 -19.50
CA PRO A 241 -1.28 -6.77 -20.30
C PRO A 241 -1.65 -7.18 -21.73
N HIS A 242 -0.76 -7.86 -22.46
CA HIS A 242 -1.08 -8.38 -23.79
C HIS A 242 -2.20 -9.42 -23.81
N ASN A 243 -2.34 -10.23 -22.76
CA ASN A 243 -3.34 -11.31 -22.68
C ASN A 243 -4.68 -10.87 -22.09
N HIS A 244 -4.70 -9.99 -21.07
CA HIS A 244 -5.95 -9.41 -20.56
C HIS A 244 -6.43 -8.16 -21.33
N GLY A 245 -5.57 -7.54 -22.15
CA GLY A 245 -5.95 -6.45 -23.06
C GLY A 245 -6.26 -5.10 -22.42
N VAL A 246 -5.97 -4.92 -21.13
CA VAL A 246 -6.15 -3.65 -20.42
C VAL A 246 -4.80 -2.92 -20.40
N TRP A 247 -4.62 -2.01 -21.35
CA TRP A 247 -3.34 -1.32 -21.59
C TRP A 247 -3.26 0.11 -21.04
N SER A 248 -4.36 0.67 -20.56
CA SER A 248 -4.43 2.07 -20.09
C SER A 248 -5.59 2.28 -19.12
N VAL A 249 -5.64 3.44 -18.48
CA VAL A 249 -6.75 3.92 -17.64
C VAL A 249 -7.82 4.70 -18.45
N LYS A 250 -7.58 4.94 -19.74
CA LYS A 250 -8.46 5.69 -20.65
C LYS A 250 -9.31 4.76 -21.53
N PRO A 251 -10.49 5.20 -22.03
CA PRO A 251 -11.22 4.48 -23.07
C PRO A 251 -10.35 4.26 -24.32
N PRO A 252 -10.46 3.11 -25.01
CA PRO A 252 -11.40 2.00 -24.77
C PRO A 252 -10.97 1.01 -23.68
N TYR A 253 -9.85 1.28 -22.97
CA TYR A 253 -9.28 0.40 -21.96
C TYR A 253 -9.93 0.62 -20.57
N GLY A 254 -9.14 0.61 -19.49
CA GLY A 254 -9.61 0.66 -18.11
C GLY A 254 -10.65 -0.44 -17.84
N PHE A 255 -11.68 -0.08 -17.07
CA PHE A 255 -12.79 -0.99 -16.75
C PHE A 255 -13.55 -1.50 -17.99
N SER A 256 -13.58 -0.78 -19.12
CA SER A 256 -14.35 -1.20 -20.30
C SER A 256 -13.69 -2.30 -21.13
N ALA A 257 -12.37 -2.48 -21.02
CA ALA A 257 -11.67 -3.63 -21.60
C ALA A 257 -11.52 -4.80 -20.60
N PHE A 258 -11.90 -4.62 -19.34
CA PHE A 258 -11.61 -5.60 -18.29
C PHE A 258 -12.63 -6.76 -18.29
N ARG A 259 -12.13 -7.99 -18.46
CA ARG A 259 -12.91 -9.24 -18.47
C ARG A 259 -13.25 -9.70 -17.04
N ASP A 260 -14.11 -8.97 -16.35
CA ASP A 260 -14.40 -9.19 -14.93
C ASP A 260 -14.97 -10.57 -14.55
N LYS A 261 -15.59 -11.28 -15.49
CA LYS A 261 -16.03 -12.68 -15.35
C LYS A 261 -14.88 -13.68 -15.17
N ASP A 262 -13.71 -13.36 -15.71
CA ASP A 262 -12.57 -14.25 -15.81
C ASP A 262 -11.51 -13.86 -14.78
N THR A 263 -11.90 -13.83 -13.50
CA THR A 263 -11.09 -13.26 -12.42
C THR A 263 -11.06 -14.08 -11.13
N LEU A 264 -10.00 -13.89 -10.35
CA LEU A 264 -9.73 -14.50 -9.04
C LEU A 264 -10.95 -14.57 -8.09
N PRO A 265 -11.74 -13.49 -7.89
CA PRO A 265 -12.93 -13.54 -7.03
C PRO A 265 -13.98 -14.55 -7.51
N VAL A 266 -14.17 -14.68 -8.83
CA VAL A 266 -15.10 -15.65 -9.43
C VAL A 266 -14.62 -17.08 -9.16
N TRP A 267 -13.34 -17.37 -9.37
CA TRP A 267 -12.76 -18.69 -9.13
C TRP A 267 -12.75 -19.07 -7.64
N LEU A 268 -12.50 -18.12 -6.76
CA LEU A 268 -12.60 -18.29 -5.30
C LEU A 268 -14.04 -18.57 -4.85
N GLN A 269 -15.02 -17.83 -5.36
CA GLN A 269 -16.44 -18.04 -5.05
C GLN A 269 -16.93 -19.40 -5.55
N GLN A 270 -16.51 -19.82 -6.76
CA GLN A 270 -16.70 -21.20 -7.27
C GLN A 270 -15.92 -22.27 -6.47
N GLY A 271 -14.97 -21.87 -5.63
CA GLY A 271 -14.23 -22.70 -4.68
C GLY A 271 -14.83 -22.74 -3.26
N GLY A 272 -15.96 -22.07 -3.04
CA GLY A 272 -16.66 -22.01 -1.75
C GLY A 272 -16.27 -20.83 -0.85
N TYR A 273 -15.44 -19.90 -1.32
CA TYR A 273 -15.05 -18.73 -0.54
C TYR A 273 -16.11 -17.64 -0.54
N ARG A 274 -16.33 -17.00 0.61
CA ARG A 274 -17.08 -15.75 0.71
C ARG A 274 -16.17 -14.58 0.41
N THR A 275 -16.40 -13.88 -0.69
CA THR A 275 -15.51 -12.80 -1.15
C THR A 275 -15.94 -11.42 -0.62
N PHE A 276 -15.03 -10.44 -0.60
CA PHE A 276 -15.27 -9.06 -0.19
C PHE A 276 -14.33 -8.11 -0.92
N MET A 277 -14.87 -7.00 -1.41
CA MET A 277 -14.08 -5.93 -2.02
C MET A 277 -14.34 -4.58 -1.34
N LEU A 278 -13.29 -3.85 -1.04
CA LEU A 278 -13.33 -2.49 -0.52
C LEU A 278 -12.36 -1.57 -1.27
N GLY A 279 -12.85 -0.40 -1.70
CA GLY A 279 -12.02 0.70 -2.20
C GLY A 279 -11.74 0.68 -3.71
N LYS A 280 -10.52 0.94 -4.17
CA LYS A 280 -10.23 1.13 -5.60
C LYS A 280 -10.27 -0.20 -6.38
N TYR A 281 -11.05 -0.29 -7.46
CA TYR A 281 -11.15 -1.50 -8.28
C TYR A 281 -10.26 -1.46 -9.53
N ILE A 282 -10.78 -0.93 -10.63
CA ILE A 282 -10.12 -0.74 -11.92
C ILE A 282 -10.48 0.68 -12.40
N ASN A 283 -9.52 1.47 -12.86
CA ASN A 283 -9.76 2.86 -13.27
C ASN A 283 -10.83 2.91 -14.39
N GLY A 284 -11.74 3.88 -14.27
CA GLY A 284 -12.93 3.96 -15.11
C GLY A 284 -14.17 3.29 -14.50
N TYR A 285 -14.03 2.43 -13.49
CA TYR A 285 -15.19 1.88 -12.79
C TYR A 285 -16.08 2.99 -12.22
N GLY A 286 -17.33 3.04 -12.67
CA GLY A 286 -18.28 4.06 -12.29
C GLY A 286 -18.14 5.39 -13.04
N LYS A 287 -17.41 5.48 -14.17
CA LYS A 287 -17.48 6.65 -15.07
C LYS A 287 -18.53 6.45 -16.18
N GLY A 288 -18.96 7.55 -16.80
CA GLY A 288 -19.99 7.53 -17.85
C GLY A 288 -19.46 7.14 -19.23
N ASP A 289 -18.19 7.43 -19.50
CA ASP A 289 -17.41 7.03 -20.68
C ASP A 289 -16.88 5.58 -20.60
N MET A 290 -17.10 4.91 -19.46
CA MET A 290 -16.63 3.56 -19.17
C MET A 290 -17.80 2.66 -18.73
N PRO A 291 -18.61 2.17 -19.68
CA PRO A 291 -19.81 1.37 -19.40
C PRO A 291 -19.50 0.02 -18.75
N ALA A 292 -20.51 -0.59 -18.14
CA ALA A 292 -20.45 -1.95 -17.62
C ALA A 292 -20.44 -3.00 -18.76
N PRO A 293 -19.99 -4.25 -18.49
CA PRO A 293 -20.16 -5.36 -19.43
C PRO A 293 -21.64 -5.55 -19.83
N GLY A 294 -21.91 -5.51 -21.13
CA GLY A 294 -23.28 -5.49 -21.67
C GLY A 294 -23.88 -4.09 -21.90
N GLY A 295 -23.17 -3.03 -21.53
CA GLY A 295 -23.57 -1.63 -21.70
C GLY A 295 -24.21 -1.01 -20.45
N GLY A 296 -24.47 0.29 -20.53
CA GLY A 296 -25.06 1.06 -19.42
C GLY A 296 -24.04 1.47 -18.34
N SER A 297 -24.52 2.15 -17.29
CA SER A 297 -23.65 2.79 -16.30
C SER A 297 -23.06 1.81 -15.29
N SER A 298 -21.73 1.85 -15.15
CA SER A 298 -20.97 1.08 -14.17
C SER A 298 -21.14 1.56 -12.71
N VAL A 299 -21.78 2.71 -12.47
CA VAL A 299 -21.91 3.37 -11.13
C VAL A 299 -22.63 2.51 -10.07
N ARG A 300 -23.54 1.62 -10.48
CA ARG A 300 -24.24 0.66 -9.59
C ARG A 300 -23.90 -0.80 -9.89
N TYR A 301 -23.10 -1.05 -10.91
CA TYR A 301 -22.77 -2.38 -11.37
C TYR A 301 -21.93 -3.13 -10.33
N ILE A 302 -22.28 -4.39 -10.06
CA ILE A 302 -21.54 -5.29 -9.19
C ILE A 302 -20.89 -6.34 -10.11
N PRO A 303 -19.55 -6.38 -10.23
CA PRO A 303 -18.87 -7.43 -10.97
C PRO A 303 -19.15 -8.83 -10.37
N PRO A 304 -19.10 -9.90 -11.17
CA PRO A 304 -19.29 -11.25 -10.66
C PRO A 304 -18.19 -11.65 -9.65
N GLY A 305 -18.46 -12.68 -8.84
CA GLY A 305 -17.47 -13.20 -7.89
C GLY A 305 -17.37 -12.45 -6.56
N TRP A 306 -18.28 -11.50 -6.27
CA TRP A 306 -18.26 -10.68 -5.05
C TRP A 306 -19.53 -10.87 -4.19
N ASP A 307 -19.42 -11.51 -3.01
CA ASP A 307 -20.54 -11.64 -2.05
C ASP A 307 -20.90 -10.30 -1.38
N ASP A 308 -19.93 -9.40 -1.22
CA ASP A 308 -20.14 -8.08 -0.62
C ASP A 308 -19.19 -7.06 -1.29
N TRP A 309 -19.79 -6.12 -2.01
CA TRP A 309 -19.11 -5.20 -2.92
C TRP A 309 -19.17 -3.77 -2.39
N ARG A 310 -18.00 -3.14 -2.18
CA ARG A 310 -17.86 -1.77 -1.66
C ARG A 310 -16.76 -0.99 -2.37
N ALA A 311 -16.76 -1.04 -3.71
CA ALA A 311 -15.80 -0.32 -4.54
C ALA A 311 -16.05 1.19 -4.56
N SER A 312 -15.00 2.00 -4.64
CA SER A 312 -15.06 3.43 -4.90
C SER A 312 -15.54 3.71 -6.33
N ILE A 313 -16.23 4.82 -6.51
CA ILE A 313 -16.77 5.24 -7.81
C ILE A 313 -15.90 6.39 -8.34
N ASP A 314 -15.24 6.20 -9.48
CA ASP A 314 -14.31 7.20 -10.02
C ASP A 314 -14.98 8.55 -10.29
N SER A 315 -16.20 8.56 -10.86
CA SER A 315 -16.98 9.79 -11.09
C SER A 315 -17.52 10.44 -9.80
N LYS A 316 -17.28 9.83 -8.64
CA LYS A 316 -17.74 10.27 -7.32
C LYS A 316 -16.64 10.17 -6.26
N GLY A 317 -15.39 10.38 -6.67
CA GLY A 317 -14.29 10.72 -5.77
C GLY A 317 -13.45 9.58 -5.23
N THR A 318 -13.10 8.55 -6.03
CA THR A 318 -11.95 7.66 -5.73
C THR A 318 -10.73 8.49 -5.29
N TYR A 319 -10.35 9.49 -6.10
CA TYR A 319 -9.24 10.42 -5.84
C TYR A 319 -9.68 11.69 -5.10
N ASN A 320 -10.72 11.60 -4.26
CA ASN A 320 -11.08 12.65 -3.31
C ASN A 320 -11.21 12.01 -1.92
N TYR A 321 -10.15 12.13 -1.14
CA TYR A 321 -9.99 11.50 0.17
C TYR A 321 -11.00 11.96 1.23
N ARG A 322 -11.77 13.03 1.00
CA ARG A 322 -12.82 13.51 1.93
C ARG A 322 -14.22 13.55 1.30
N GLY A 323 -14.36 13.10 0.05
CA GLY A 323 -15.59 13.14 -0.74
C GLY A 323 -15.90 11.85 -1.50
N THR A 324 -15.22 10.74 -1.16
CA THR A 324 -15.41 9.44 -1.81
C THR A 324 -16.83 8.91 -1.65
N HIS A 325 -17.37 8.32 -2.72
CA HIS A 325 -18.57 7.50 -2.67
C HIS A 325 -18.23 6.06 -3.06
N LEU A 326 -18.86 5.10 -2.38
CA LEU A 326 -18.79 3.68 -2.68
C LEU A 326 -20.07 3.22 -3.40
N ASN A 327 -19.94 2.27 -4.33
CA ASN A 327 -21.05 1.38 -4.66
C ASN A 327 -21.07 0.27 -3.61
N ASN A 328 -21.88 0.45 -2.56
CA ASN A 328 -22.17 -0.57 -1.57
C ASN A 328 -23.33 -1.43 -2.07
N ASN A 329 -23.02 -2.56 -2.70
CA ASN A 329 -23.99 -3.58 -3.13
C ASN A 329 -25.17 -3.00 -3.94
N GLY A 330 -24.87 -2.17 -4.95
CA GLY A 330 -25.84 -1.49 -5.83
C GLY A 330 -26.37 -0.15 -5.29
N ARG A 331 -26.07 0.19 -4.02
CA ARG A 331 -26.46 1.44 -3.35
C ARG A 331 -25.27 2.38 -3.26
N ILE A 332 -25.46 3.64 -3.62
CA ILE A 332 -24.41 4.65 -3.52
C ILE A 332 -24.33 5.12 -2.05
N GLN A 333 -23.20 4.86 -1.40
CA GLN A 333 -22.90 5.32 -0.05
C GLN A 333 -21.88 6.46 -0.13
N SER A 334 -22.21 7.62 0.42
CA SER A 334 -21.22 8.69 0.61
C SER A 334 -20.36 8.41 1.84
N LEU A 335 -19.08 8.79 1.77
CA LEU A 335 -18.15 8.84 2.90
C LEU A 335 -17.75 10.29 3.23
N ALA A 336 -18.49 11.27 2.70
CA ALA A 336 -18.15 12.69 2.80
C ALA A 336 -17.87 13.15 4.25
N GLY A 337 -16.84 13.97 4.42
CA GLY A 337 -16.35 14.44 5.72
C GLY A 337 -15.40 13.46 6.43
N THR A 338 -15.49 12.15 6.16
CA THR A 338 -14.54 11.16 6.69
C THR A 338 -13.34 11.00 5.76
N TYR A 339 -12.13 10.94 6.30
CA TYR A 339 -10.94 10.61 5.50
C TYR A 339 -11.00 9.15 5.00
N GLN A 340 -10.81 8.94 3.70
CA GLN A 340 -11.07 7.66 3.01
C GLN A 340 -10.38 6.46 3.68
N THR A 341 -9.07 6.56 3.94
CA THR A 341 -8.28 5.51 4.61
C THR A 341 -8.82 5.19 6.02
N ASN A 342 -9.33 6.19 6.74
CA ASN A 342 -9.98 6.00 8.04
C ASN A 342 -11.37 5.35 7.92
N ALA A 343 -12.17 5.69 6.91
CA ALA A 343 -13.42 4.99 6.62
C ALA A 343 -13.15 3.51 6.27
N TYR A 344 -12.17 3.24 5.41
CA TYR A 344 -11.83 1.89 4.97
C TYR A 344 -11.28 1.04 6.13
N LYS A 345 -10.43 1.62 6.99
CA LYS A 345 -9.98 1.03 8.27
C LYS A 345 -11.14 0.53 9.12
N GLN A 346 -12.20 1.34 9.29
CA GLN A 346 -13.35 0.95 10.10
C GLN A 346 -14.22 -0.10 9.40
N ILE A 347 -14.44 0.02 8.09
CA ILE A 347 -15.21 -0.95 7.29
C ILE A 347 -14.52 -2.32 7.30
N ALA A 348 -13.23 -2.40 6.99
CA ALA A 348 -12.46 -3.65 7.04
C ALA A 348 -12.46 -4.25 8.46
N SER A 349 -12.27 -3.42 9.50
CA SER A 349 -12.37 -3.85 10.90
C SER A 349 -13.77 -4.27 11.34
N ALA A 350 -14.83 -3.94 10.58
CA ALA A 350 -16.18 -4.47 10.79
C ALA A 350 -16.39 -5.79 10.03
N GLU A 351 -15.91 -5.90 8.79
CA GLU A 351 -16.05 -7.12 8.00
C GLU A 351 -15.25 -8.30 8.56
N VAL A 352 -14.04 -8.09 9.11
CA VAL A 352 -13.33 -9.14 9.85
C VAL A 352 -14.16 -9.66 11.04
N ARG A 353 -14.87 -8.77 11.76
CA ARG A 353 -15.74 -9.17 12.89
C ARG A 353 -17.00 -9.93 12.46
N LYS A 354 -17.52 -9.62 11.26
CA LYS A 354 -18.68 -10.29 10.66
C LYS A 354 -18.30 -11.66 10.11
N ARG A 355 -17.13 -11.77 9.47
CA ARG A 355 -16.65 -12.98 8.77
C ARG A 355 -16.07 -14.03 9.71
N ALA A 356 -15.39 -13.62 10.78
CA ALA A 356 -14.97 -14.49 11.90
C ALA A 356 -16.12 -15.06 12.77
N ARG A 357 -17.35 -15.03 12.26
CA ARG A 357 -18.56 -15.68 12.82
C ARG A 357 -19.17 -16.69 11.86
N SER A 358 -18.54 -16.90 10.70
CA SER A 358 -18.91 -17.95 9.74
C SER A 358 -17.90 -19.11 9.81
N ASP A 359 -18.40 -20.28 9.48
CA ASP A 359 -17.71 -21.50 9.07
C ASP A 359 -17.03 -21.42 7.69
N HIS A 360 -17.62 -20.66 6.76
CA HIS A 360 -17.10 -20.44 5.41
C HIS A 360 -15.75 -19.68 5.42
N PRO A 361 -14.74 -20.13 4.67
CA PRO A 361 -13.51 -19.36 4.49
C PRO A 361 -13.79 -18.12 3.64
N TYR A 362 -13.02 -17.05 3.84
CA TYR A 362 -13.25 -15.78 3.16
C TYR A 362 -12.01 -15.20 2.47
N PHE A 363 -12.29 -14.45 1.39
CA PHE A 363 -11.33 -13.61 0.69
C PHE A 363 -11.71 -12.14 0.90
N MET A 364 -10.76 -11.31 1.32
CA MET A 364 -10.94 -9.86 1.46
C MET A 364 -9.88 -9.12 0.65
N TYR A 365 -10.31 -8.37 -0.37
CA TYR A 365 -9.47 -7.46 -1.14
C TYR A 365 -9.69 -6.03 -0.65
N LEU A 366 -8.71 -5.49 0.08
CA LEU A 366 -8.75 -4.20 0.75
C LEU A 366 -7.83 -3.23 0.00
N SER A 367 -8.40 -2.51 -0.97
CA SER A 367 -7.68 -1.72 -1.95
C SER A 367 -7.78 -0.22 -1.63
N PHE A 368 -6.71 0.34 -1.06
CA PHE A 368 -6.65 1.73 -0.62
C PHE A 368 -6.09 2.62 -1.74
N THR A 369 -6.57 3.87 -1.85
CA THR A 369 -6.05 4.87 -2.79
C THR A 369 -4.75 5.52 -2.29
N ALA A 370 -4.32 5.26 -1.05
CA ALA A 370 -3.05 5.78 -0.53
C ALA A 370 -1.85 4.98 -1.07
N PRO A 371 -0.71 5.61 -1.43
CA PRO A 371 -0.41 7.06 -1.38
C PRO A 371 -0.65 7.86 -2.69
N HIS A 372 -1.40 7.35 -3.65
CA HIS A 372 -1.75 8.07 -4.89
C HIS A 372 -2.29 9.49 -4.61
N HIS A 373 -1.87 10.47 -5.42
CA HIS A 373 -2.33 11.86 -5.28
C HIS A 373 -3.86 11.99 -5.39
N GLY A 374 -4.42 13.02 -4.75
CA GLY A 374 -5.87 13.22 -4.75
C GLY A 374 -6.33 14.38 -3.87
N ALA A 375 -7.57 14.82 -4.09
CA ALA A 375 -8.18 15.99 -3.46
C ALA A 375 -8.63 15.74 -1.99
N PRO A 376 -8.84 16.78 -1.17
CA PRO A 376 -8.56 18.20 -1.44
C PRO A 376 -7.06 18.51 -1.51
N GLY A 377 -6.67 19.53 -2.27
CA GLY A 377 -5.34 20.14 -2.09
C GLY A 377 -5.31 20.96 -0.80
N GLU A 378 -4.13 21.09 -0.20
CA GLU A 378 -3.95 21.58 1.16
C GLU A 378 -2.90 22.72 1.24
N ASP A 379 -2.92 23.52 2.31
CA ASP A 379 -2.20 24.81 2.39
C ASP A 379 -0.67 24.68 2.44
N ASP A 380 -0.18 23.48 2.70
CA ASP A 380 1.22 23.07 2.76
C ASP A 380 1.61 22.11 1.62
N ASP A 381 0.75 21.96 0.60
CA ASP A 381 1.15 21.40 -0.70
C ASP A 381 2.21 22.28 -1.39
N PRO A 382 3.07 21.66 -2.23
CA PRO A 382 3.80 22.38 -3.27
C PRO A 382 2.89 23.39 -3.96
N LYS A 383 3.36 24.63 -4.04
CA LYS A 383 2.72 25.69 -4.83
C LYS A 383 3.04 25.46 -6.30
N GLU A 384 2.80 26.47 -7.11
CA GLU A 384 3.40 26.50 -8.44
C GLU A 384 4.92 26.47 -8.28
N VAL A 385 5.55 25.47 -8.90
CA VAL A 385 6.99 25.31 -9.06
C VAL A 385 7.33 25.67 -10.49
N THR A 386 8.49 26.29 -10.68
CA THR A 386 8.95 26.80 -11.97
C THR A 386 10.04 25.87 -12.50
N ASP A 387 9.94 25.44 -13.75
CA ASP A 387 11.01 24.69 -14.42
C ASP A 387 12.21 25.60 -14.80
N LEU A 388 13.24 25.03 -15.44
CA LEU A 388 14.40 25.78 -15.92
C LEU A 388 14.13 26.64 -17.17
N GLU A 389 12.97 26.50 -17.81
CA GLU A 389 12.55 27.28 -18.98
C GLU A 389 11.65 28.47 -18.60
N GLY A 390 11.14 28.50 -17.36
CA GLY A 390 10.30 29.56 -16.82
C GLY A 390 8.80 29.23 -16.78
N HIS A 391 8.42 27.95 -16.95
CA HIS A 391 7.02 27.52 -16.88
C HIS A 391 6.62 27.14 -15.45
N ASP A 392 5.56 27.78 -14.94
CA ASP A 392 4.95 27.46 -13.65
C ASP A 392 3.94 26.31 -13.76
N TYR A 393 4.04 25.35 -12.85
CA TYR A 393 3.09 24.23 -12.74
C TYR A 393 2.99 23.67 -11.31
N ARG A 394 1.98 22.85 -11.01
CA ARG A 394 1.80 22.27 -9.67
C ARG A 394 2.10 20.78 -9.61
N ILE A 395 3.04 20.40 -8.74
CA ILE A 395 3.25 19.02 -8.30
C ILE A 395 2.04 18.58 -7.46
N LYS A 396 1.36 17.49 -7.85
CA LYS A 396 0.19 16.95 -7.11
C LYS A 396 0.63 16.02 -5.99
N THR A 397 -0.02 16.13 -4.83
CA THR A 397 0.24 15.33 -3.63
C THR A 397 -1.01 14.54 -3.16
N PRO A 398 -0.85 13.55 -2.26
CA PRO A 398 -1.99 12.92 -1.60
C PRO A 398 -2.51 13.74 -0.41
N ALA A 399 -3.77 14.16 -0.46
CA ALA A 399 -4.44 14.80 0.69
C ALA A 399 -4.31 13.97 1.98
N ARG A 400 -4.02 14.62 3.10
CA ARG A 400 -3.82 13.96 4.41
C ARG A 400 -4.21 14.83 5.61
N PRO A 401 -4.92 14.26 6.61
CA PRO A 401 -5.42 15.01 7.75
C PRO A 401 -4.30 15.52 8.64
N GLU A 402 -4.56 16.66 9.31
CA GLU A 402 -3.59 17.37 10.15
C GLU A 402 -2.80 16.49 11.15
N PRO A 403 -3.37 15.46 11.82
CA PRO A 403 -2.62 14.60 12.77
C PRO A 403 -1.61 13.63 12.14
N VAL A 404 -1.21 13.84 10.88
CA VAL A 404 -0.02 13.22 10.27
C VAL A 404 0.91 14.21 9.56
N ARG A 405 0.56 15.50 9.45
CA ARG A 405 1.36 16.47 8.70
C ARG A 405 2.65 16.83 9.44
N GLY A 406 3.77 16.88 8.71
CA GLY A 406 5.11 17.14 9.24
C GLY A 406 5.71 16.01 10.08
N LEU A 407 5.01 14.87 10.27
CA LEU A 407 5.47 13.81 11.19
C LEU A 407 6.75 13.09 10.76
N TRP A 408 7.10 13.16 9.47
CA TRP A 408 8.19 12.41 8.84
C TRP A 408 9.05 13.30 7.91
N ASP A 409 9.01 14.62 8.13
CA ASP A 409 9.77 15.59 7.33
C ASP A 409 11.29 15.42 7.53
N ASP A 410 11.72 15.25 8.77
CA ASP A 410 13.14 15.06 9.12
C ASP A 410 13.69 13.70 8.65
N ASP A 411 12.82 12.68 8.54
CA ASP A 411 13.16 11.36 7.97
C ASP A 411 13.36 11.41 6.44
N ILE A 412 12.88 12.47 5.77
CA ILE A 412 12.94 12.66 4.31
C ILE A 412 13.60 14.02 4.00
N PRO A 413 14.93 14.15 4.15
CA PRO A 413 15.66 15.38 3.86
C PRO A 413 15.81 15.66 2.35
N LEU A 414 15.67 14.63 1.51
CA LEU A 414 15.71 14.64 0.05
C LEU A 414 14.70 13.63 -0.50
N ALA A 415 14.22 13.84 -1.73
CA ALA A 415 13.53 12.77 -2.48
C ALA A 415 14.57 11.82 -3.13
N PRO A 416 14.23 10.55 -3.43
CA PRO A 416 15.14 9.60 -4.05
C PRO A 416 15.82 10.13 -5.33
N GLY A 417 15.05 10.70 -6.26
CA GLY A 417 15.58 11.29 -7.49
C GLY A 417 16.13 12.72 -7.36
N ALA A 418 16.28 13.27 -6.16
CA ALA A 418 16.63 14.69 -5.97
C ALA A 418 18.04 15.07 -6.46
N GLY A 419 18.95 14.10 -6.63
CA GLY A 419 20.24 14.33 -7.28
C GLY A 419 20.11 14.74 -8.76
N GLY A 420 19.09 14.20 -9.45
CA GLY A 420 18.86 14.39 -10.87
C GLY A 420 19.84 13.64 -11.77
N GLU A 421 19.39 13.33 -12.98
CA GLU A 421 20.20 12.70 -14.03
C GLU A 421 20.91 13.79 -14.84
N SER A 422 22.25 13.71 -14.95
CA SER A 422 23.06 14.82 -15.47
C SER A 422 23.30 14.75 -16.98
N ASP A 423 23.66 13.58 -17.50
CA ASP A 423 23.49 13.22 -18.90
C ASP A 423 22.04 12.74 -19.15
N MET A 424 21.62 12.63 -20.41
CA MET A 424 20.42 11.92 -20.89
C MET A 424 20.65 11.39 -22.33
N THR A 425 21.86 11.48 -22.89
CA THR A 425 22.12 11.30 -24.33
C THR A 425 22.00 9.85 -24.81
N ASP A 426 22.00 8.91 -23.86
CA ASP A 426 21.69 7.49 -24.00
C ASP A 426 20.18 7.18 -23.98
N LYS A 427 19.38 7.98 -23.25
CA LYS A 427 17.92 7.80 -23.11
C LYS A 427 17.18 7.99 -24.44
N PRO A 428 15.94 7.47 -24.59
CA PRO A 428 15.14 7.64 -25.81
C PRO A 428 14.84 9.11 -26.13
N LYS A 429 14.63 9.45 -27.41
CA LYS A 429 14.55 10.85 -27.92
C LYS A 429 13.38 11.70 -27.39
N PHE A 430 12.48 11.12 -26.60
CA PHE A 430 11.47 11.85 -25.85
C PHE A 430 11.94 12.23 -24.43
N MET A 431 12.80 11.42 -23.79
CA MET A 431 13.36 11.69 -22.47
C MET A 431 14.51 12.69 -22.52
N GLN A 432 15.32 12.68 -23.59
CA GLN A 432 16.41 13.66 -23.79
C GLN A 432 15.94 15.13 -23.73
N ARG A 433 14.65 15.38 -23.99
CA ARG A 433 14.00 16.70 -23.94
C ARG A 433 13.58 17.14 -22.54
N LEU A 434 13.69 16.28 -21.53
CA LEU A 434 13.35 16.63 -20.16
C LEU A 434 14.45 17.54 -19.58
N PRO A 435 14.16 18.82 -19.25
CA PRO A 435 15.12 19.70 -18.63
C PRO A 435 15.52 19.16 -17.25
N GLY A 436 16.73 19.50 -16.79
CA GLY A 436 17.12 19.29 -15.39
C GLY A 436 16.15 19.95 -14.42
N MET A 437 16.17 19.57 -13.15
CA MET A 437 15.28 20.18 -12.14
C MET A 437 15.82 21.54 -11.67
N SER A 438 14.92 22.51 -11.53
CA SER A 438 15.14 23.72 -10.74
C SER A 438 15.19 23.38 -9.23
N GLN A 439 15.49 24.39 -8.40
CA GLN A 439 15.47 24.19 -6.95
C GLN A 439 14.04 24.07 -6.40
N SER A 440 13.09 24.87 -6.90
CA SER A 440 11.68 24.79 -6.48
C SER A 440 11.04 23.47 -6.89
N GLU A 441 11.44 22.89 -8.03
CA GLU A 441 11.07 21.53 -8.41
C GLU A 441 11.62 20.48 -7.43
N ARG A 442 12.92 20.49 -7.12
CA ARG A 442 13.52 19.55 -6.13
C ARG A 442 12.84 19.63 -4.77
N ASP A 443 12.57 20.84 -4.28
CA ASP A 443 11.88 21.05 -3.00
C ASP A 443 10.42 20.58 -3.06
N GLY A 444 9.73 20.78 -4.19
CA GLY A 444 8.38 20.27 -4.42
C GLY A 444 8.30 18.74 -4.49
N VAL A 445 9.27 18.07 -5.11
CA VAL A 445 9.38 16.61 -5.18
C VAL A 445 9.71 16.01 -3.79
N ARG A 446 10.54 16.67 -2.98
CA ARG A 446 10.74 16.28 -1.57
C ARG A 446 9.45 16.40 -0.76
N ASN A 447 8.71 17.50 -0.91
CA ASN A 447 7.45 17.70 -0.21
C ASN A 447 6.38 16.67 -0.64
N LEU A 448 6.39 16.24 -1.91
CA LEU A 448 5.59 15.11 -2.37
C LEU A 448 5.97 13.79 -1.67
N ALA A 449 7.26 13.45 -1.59
CA ALA A 449 7.73 12.25 -0.89
C ALA A 449 7.29 12.26 0.59
N ARG A 450 7.40 13.42 1.25
CA ARG A 450 6.91 13.64 2.63
C ARG A 450 5.41 13.38 2.75
N GLN A 451 4.56 14.07 1.97
CA GLN A 451 3.10 13.86 2.06
C GLN A 451 2.67 12.42 1.71
N ARG A 452 3.42 11.71 0.85
CA ARG A 452 3.20 10.28 0.58
C ARG A 452 3.48 9.41 1.81
N ALA A 453 4.59 9.62 2.51
CA ALA A 453 4.87 8.97 3.80
C ALA A 453 3.78 9.25 4.86
N GLU A 454 3.26 10.48 4.92
CA GLU A 454 2.17 10.86 5.82
C GLU A 454 0.86 10.09 5.52
N SER A 455 0.52 9.96 4.23
CA SER A 455 -0.63 9.17 3.76
C SER A 455 -0.44 7.67 4.03
N LEU A 456 0.77 7.13 3.80
CA LEU A 456 1.15 5.76 4.14
C LEU A 456 1.06 5.49 5.64
N GLY A 457 1.44 6.43 6.51
CA GLY A 457 1.30 6.30 7.96
C GLY A 457 -0.15 6.13 8.44
N LEU A 458 -1.14 6.50 7.64
CA LEU A 458 -2.56 6.21 7.90
C LEU A 458 -3.00 4.84 7.36
N LEU A 459 -2.43 4.41 6.23
CA LEU A 459 -2.59 3.04 5.72
C LEU A 459 -1.99 2.02 6.70
N ASP A 460 -0.81 2.29 7.24
CA ASP A 460 -0.13 1.47 8.24
C ASP A 460 -0.96 1.28 9.52
N ARG A 461 -1.53 2.38 10.04
CA ARG A 461 -2.51 2.35 11.14
C ARG A 461 -3.75 1.50 10.79
N ALA A 462 -4.14 1.42 9.51
CA ALA A 462 -5.22 0.55 9.03
C ALA A 462 -4.79 -0.93 8.93
N VAL A 463 -3.61 -1.23 8.38
CA VAL A 463 -3.01 -2.59 8.32
C VAL A 463 -2.95 -3.19 9.73
N GLY A 464 -2.32 -2.47 10.67
CA GLY A 464 -2.24 -2.90 12.06
C GLY A 464 -3.61 -3.05 12.73
N ARG A 465 -4.63 -2.30 12.32
CA ARG A 465 -6.01 -2.48 12.82
C ARG A 465 -6.66 -3.76 12.29
N VAL A 466 -6.47 -4.08 11.01
CA VAL A 466 -6.97 -5.32 10.40
C VAL A 466 -6.31 -6.55 11.04
N VAL A 467 -4.97 -6.59 11.12
CA VAL A 467 -4.26 -7.74 11.69
C VAL A 467 -4.56 -7.93 13.18
N ARG A 468 -4.62 -6.86 13.98
CA ARG A 468 -5.08 -6.96 15.38
C ARG A 468 -6.52 -7.44 15.51
N ARG A 469 -7.40 -7.13 14.54
CA ARG A 469 -8.81 -7.60 14.56
C ARG A 469 -8.96 -9.05 14.15
N LEU A 470 -8.09 -9.57 13.28
CA LEU A 470 -7.92 -11.01 13.03
C LEU A 470 -7.43 -11.72 14.29
N LYS A 471 -6.38 -11.20 14.95
CA LYS A 471 -5.86 -11.78 16.21
C LYS A 471 -6.92 -11.81 17.32
N ALA A 472 -7.63 -10.70 17.52
CA ALA A 472 -8.72 -10.57 18.49
C ALA A 472 -10.01 -11.33 18.11
N ALA A 473 -10.03 -12.01 16.96
CA ALA A 473 -11.05 -12.98 16.57
C ALA A 473 -10.49 -14.41 16.45
N GLN A 474 -9.23 -14.63 16.87
CA GLN A 474 -8.50 -15.89 16.77
C GLN A 474 -8.38 -16.45 15.33
N GLU A 475 -8.67 -15.66 14.30
CA GLU A 475 -8.63 -16.05 12.87
C GLU A 475 -7.22 -16.01 12.29
N LEU A 476 -6.33 -15.20 12.88
CA LEU A 476 -5.07 -14.78 12.28
C LEU A 476 -4.14 -15.95 11.89
N ASP A 477 -4.14 -17.02 12.67
CA ASP A 477 -3.27 -18.17 12.46
C ASP A 477 -3.82 -19.11 11.36
N ASN A 478 -5.11 -18.96 10.99
CA ASN A 478 -5.76 -19.58 9.83
C ASN A 478 -5.98 -18.55 8.69
N THR A 479 -5.18 -17.49 8.62
CA THR A 479 -5.37 -16.42 7.63
C THR A 479 -4.05 -16.05 6.97
N TYR A 480 -3.97 -16.22 5.65
CA TYR A 480 -2.93 -15.55 4.87
C TYR A 480 -3.23 -14.05 4.83
N VAL A 481 -2.26 -13.22 5.19
CA VAL A 481 -2.32 -11.77 5.00
C VAL A 481 -1.22 -11.37 4.04
N ILE A 482 -1.61 -10.70 2.96
CA ILE A 482 -0.72 -10.22 1.90
C ILE A 482 -0.78 -8.70 1.91
N PHE A 483 0.37 -8.04 1.82
CA PHE A 483 0.48 -6.60 1.56
C PHE A 483 1.22 -6.38 0.25
N THR A 484 0.68 -5.55 -0.64
CA THR A 484 1.29 -5.19 -1.93
C THR A 484 0.94 -3.77 -2.37
N SER A 485 1.63 -3.23 -3.37
CA SER A 485 1.11 -2.15 -4.22
C SER A 485 0.58 -2.69 -5.56
N ASP A 486 -0.01 -1.83 -6.38
CA ASP A 486 -0.31 -2.13 -7.79
C ASP A 486 0.85 -1.76 -8.73
N ASN A 487 1.51 -0.63 -8.49
CA ASN A 487 2.74 -0.20 -9.17
C ASN A 487 3.59 0.69 -8.25
N GLY A 488 4.86 0.89 -8.62
CA GLY A 488 5.74 1.92 -8.05
C GLY A 488 5.41 3.32 -8.57
N TYR A 489 6.32 4.27 -8.37
CA TYR A 489 6.12 5.70 -8.67
C TYR A 489 7.44 6.49 -8.72
N PHE A 490 7.61 7.42 -9.67
CA PHE A 490 8.77 8.31 -9.75
C PHE A 490 8.71 9.46 -8.72
N LEU A 491 9.86 9.80 -8.17
CA LEU A 491 10.12 10.90 -7.24
C LEU A 491 11.43 11.64 -7.62
N GLY A 492 11.56 11.97 -8.91
CA GLY A 492 12.65 12.78 -9.49
C GLY A 492 13.59 12.03 -10.45
N GLU A 493 13.59 10.70 -10.44
CA GLU A 493 14.51 9.86 -11.24
C GLU A 493 14.29 10.06 -12.75
N HIS A 494 15.34 9.96 -13.58
CA HIS A 494 15.29 10.23 -15.03
C HIS A 494 14.65 11.58 -15.39
N ARG A 495 14.80 12.57 -14.49
CA ARG A 495 14.16 13.90 -14.54
C ARG A 495 12.63 13.86 -14.49
N MET A 496 12.01 12.73 -14.17
CA MET A 496 10.58 12.56 -13.95
C MET A 496 10.20 13.04 -12.54
N ARG A 497 9.81 14.32 -12.41
CA ARG A 497 9.47 14.94 -11.11
C ARG A 497 8.44 14.12 -10.34
N GLN A 498 7.45 13.57 -11.04
CA GLN A 498 6.54 12.56 -10.52
C GLN A 498 5.82 11.80 -11.63
N GLY A 499 5.40 10.57 -11.37
CA GLY A 499 4.58 9.80 -12.31
C GLY A 499 4.80 8.30 -12.22
N LYS A 500 4.45 7.59 -13.29
CA LYS A 500 4.58 6.14 -13.48
C LYS A 500 4.56 5.81 -14.97
N THR A 501 4.37 4.55 -15.35
CA THR A 501 4.21 4.03 -16.73
C THR A 501 5.47 3.81 -17.59
N LEU A 502 6.65 4.28 -17.18
CA LEU A 502 7.92 3.92 -17.83
C LEU A 502 8.53 2.68 -17.15
N PRO A 503 9.29 1.82 -17.87
CA PRO A 503 9.70 0.50 -17.38
C PRO A 503 11.00 0.52 -16.56
N TYR A 504 11.16 1.49 -15.67
CA TYR A 504 12.31 1.63 -14.76
C TYR A 504 11.96 1.14 -13.35
N GLU A 505 12.94 0.69 -12.56
CA GLU A 505 12.79 0.16 -11.20
C GLU A 505 11.91 1.03 -10.27
N PRO A 506 12.04 2.38 -10.21
CA PRO A 506 11.20 3.20 -9.34
C PRO A 506 9.70 3.08 -9.64
N SER A 507 9.33 2.80 -10.89
CA SER A 507 7.94 2.61 -11.31
C SER A 507 7.53 1.14 -11.36
N LEU A 508 8.45 0.22 -11.68
CA LEU A 508 8.19 -1.22 -11.75
C LEU A 508 8.07 -1.88 -10.37
N ARG A 509 8.95 -1.54 -9.42
CA ARG A 509 9.04 -2.24 -8.13
C ARG A 509 7.84 -1.93 -7.24
N THR A 510 7.33 -2.98 -6.58
CA THR A 510 6.29 -2.90 -5.54
C THR A 510 6.73 -3.64 -4.29
N PRO A 511 6.42 -3.17 -3.07
CA PRO A 511 6.68 -3.94 -1.87
C PRO A 511 5.72 -5.13 -1.83
N THR A 512 6.21 -6.36 -1.60
CA THR A 512 5.35 -7.55 -1.42
C THR A 512 5.71 -8.29 -0.14
N LEU A 513 4.72 -8.45 0.75
CA LEU A 513 4.86 -9.16 2.03
C LEU A 513 3.76 -10.22 2.16
N VAL A 514 4.12 -11.40 2.67
CA VAL A 514 3.19 -12.53 2.86
C VAL A 514 3.39 -13.11 4.26
N ARG A 515 2.30 -13.31 5.00
CA ARG A 515 2.27 -14.13 6.23
C ARG A 515 1.10 -15.11 6.18
N GLY A 516 1.13 -16.16 7.00
CA GLY A 516 0.01 -17.09 7.14
C GLY A 516 0.44 -18.51 7.49
N PRO A 517 -0.47 -19.50 7.34
CA PRO A 517 -0.16 -20.91 7.55
C PRO A 517 1.09 -21.39 6.80
N GLY A 518 2.04 -21.99 7.53
CA GLY A 518 3.28 -22.53 6.95
C GLY A 518 4.28 -21.51 6.42
N ILE A 519 4.01 -20.19 6.53
CA ILE A 519 4.94 -19.14 6.14
C ILE A 519 5.90 -18.90 7.32
N PRO A 520 7.24 -18.97 7.14
CA PRO A 520 8.20 -18.62 8.18
C PRO A 520 8.16 -17.12 8.49
N ALA A 521 8.85 -16.70 9.55
CA ALA A 521 8.81 -15.32 10.05
C ALA A 521 10.19 -14.65 9.99
N SER A 522 10.21 -13.36 9.64
CA SER A 522 11.44 -12.54 9.51
C SER A 522 12.40 -13.04 8.41
N GLU A 523 11.87 -13.58 7.31
CA GLU A 523 12.66 -14.03 6.16
C GLU A 523 12.43 -13.18 4.90
N THR A 524 13.37 -13.26 3.95
CA THR A 524 13.29 -12.59 2.63
C THR A 524 13.44 -13.61 1.50
N ARG A 525 13.00 -13.26 0.28
CA ARG A 525 13.13 -14.03 -0.97
C ARG A 525 13.64 -13.13 -2.09
N GLN A 526 14.60 -13.63 -2.88
CA GLN A 526 15.12 -13.02 -4.10
C GLN A 526 14.37 -13.51 -5.36
N ASP A 527 13.70 -14.67 -5.29
CA ASP A 527 12.71 -15.12 -6.26
C ASP A 527 11.75 -13.98 -6.67
N PRO A 528 11.67 -13.57 -7.96
CA PRO A 528 10.83 -12.45 -8.37
C PRO A 528 9.34 -12.76 -8.22
N PHE A 529 8.53 -11.83 -7.69
CA PHE A 529 7.07 -11.93 -7.54
C PHE A 529 6.37 -10.85 -8.38
N LEU A 530 5.56 -11.25 -9.36
CA LEU A 530 4.89 -10.35 -10.30
C LEU A 530 3.41 -10.13 -9.94
N SER A 531 2.83 -9.03 -10.43
CA SER A 531 1.38 -8.82 -10.37
C SER A 531 0.58 -10.01 -10.94
N THR A 532 1.10 -10.70 -11.95
CA THR A 532 0.51 -11.92 -12.55
C THR A 532 0.47 -13.13 -11.62
N ASP A 533 1.27 -13.15 -10.55
CA ASP A 533 1.42 -14.33 -9.69
C ASP A 533 0.43 -14.36 -8.52
N PHE A 534 -0.20 -13.22 -8.17
CA PHE A 534 -1.12 -13.17 -7.04
C PHE A 534 -2.34 -14.08 -7.24
N ALA A 535 -2.92 -14.14 -8.44
CA ALA A 535 -4.05 -15.03 -8.71
C ALA A 535 -3.73 -16.53 -8.50
N PRO A 536 -2.71 -17.14 -9.15
CA PRO A 536 -2.34 -18.54 -8.89
C PRO A 536 -1.76 -18.77 -7.48
N THR A 537 -1.17 -17.76 -6.84
CA THR A 537 -0.73 -17.85 -5.43
C THR A 537 -1.94 -17.95 -4.48
N ILE A 538 -2.93 -17.08 -4.64
CA ILE A 538 -4.12 -17.02 -3.78
C ILE A 538 -5.05 -18.24 -4.02
N LEU A 539 -5.17 -18.73 -5.25
CA LEU A 539 -5.88 -19.99 -5.53
C LEU A 539 -5.23 -21.18 -4.82
N ARG A 540 -3.90 -21.29 -4.86
CA ARG A 540 -3.19 -22.37 -4.17
C ARG A 540 -3.29 -22.27 -2.66
N MET A 541 -3.17 -21.05 -2.09
CA MET A 541 -3.47 -20.77 -0.68
C MET A 541 -4.89 -21.22 -0.28
N ALA A 542 -5.86 -21.08 -1.18
CA ALA A 542 -7.25 -21.49 -0.99
C ALA A 542 -7.52 -23.00 -1.20
N GLY A 543 -6.50 -23.80 -1.52
CA GLY A 543 -6.64 -25.21 -1.89
C GLY A 543 -7.53 -25.38 -3.13
N LEU A 544 -7.26 -24.59 -4.17
CA LEU A 544 -7.95 -24.60 -5.46
C LEU A 544 -6.93 -24.70 -6.61
N SER A 545 -7.28 -25.42 -7.67
CA SER A 545 -6.51 -25.44 -8.92
C SER A 545 -6.90 -24.30 -9.86
N THR A 546 -6.04 -24.05 -10.86
CA THR A 546 -6.25 -23.06 -11.93
C THR A 546 -7.11 -23.57 -13.09
N ASP A 547 -7.58 -24.82 -13.06
CA ASP A 547 -8.26 -25.50 -14.19
C ASP A 547 -9.61 -24.86 -14.59
N ARG A 548 -10.11 -23.90 -13.80
CA ARG A 548 -11.34 -23.12 -14.04
C ARG A 548 -11.09 -21.66 -14.44
N SER A 549 -9.82 -21.27 -14.62
CA SER A 549 -9.42 -19.99 -15.20
C SER A 549 -9.09 -20.14 -16.69
N PRO A 550 -9.05 -19.04 -17.48
CA PRO A 550 -8.28 -18.99 -18.72
C PRO A 550 -6.79 -19.28 -18.46
N PRO A 551 -5.93 -19.37 -19.49
CA PRO A 551 -4.50 -19.51 -19.29
C PRO A 551 -3.94 -18.41 -18.38
N ILE A 552 -3.34 -18.81 -17.26
CA ILE A 552 -2.64 -17.93 -16.31
C ILE A 552 -1.15 -17.94 -16.65
N ASP A 553 -0.60 -16.75 -16.84
CA ASP A 553 0.78 -16.51 -17.27
C ASP A 553 1.74 -16.59 -16.08
N GLY A 554 1.32 -16.05 -14.93
CA GLY A 554 2.04 -16.13 -13.66
C GLY A 554 2.12 -17.54 -13.06
N GLN A 555 2.85 -17.67 -11.96
CA GLN A 555 3.03 -18.91 -11.21
C GLN A 555 2.67 -18.73 -9.73
N SER A 556 2.44 -19.85 -9.04
CA SER A 556 2.13 -19.83 -7.61
C SER A 556 3.41 -19.69 -6.78
N MET A 557 3.59 -18.56 -6.09
CA MET A 557 4.77 -18.27 -5.26
C MET A 557 4.65 -18.84 -3.82
N LEU A 558 3.60 -19.62 -3.53
CA LEU A 558 3.38 -20.19 -2.20
C LEU A 558 4.51 -21.13 -1.77
N ASP A 559 5.01 -21.98 -2.68
CA ASP A 559 6.11 -22.92 -2.39
C ASP A 559 7.41 -22.19 -2.04
N VAL A 560 7.65 -21.03 -2.65
CA VAL A 560 8.79 -20.16 -2.33
C VAL A 560 8.58 -19.53 -0.95
N ALA A 561 7.39 -18.98 -0.69
CA ALA A 561 7.08 -18.37 0.60
C ALA A 561 7.25 -19.38 1.75
N GLN A 562 6.71 -20.60 1.62
CA GLN A 562 6.76 -21.64 2.65
C GLN A 562 8.09 -22.41 2.71
N GLY A 563 8.66 -22.77 1.55
CA GLY A 563 9.76 -23.74 1.44
C GLY A 563 11.17 -23.16 1.36
N GLY A 564 11.31 -21.86 1.05
CA GLY A 564 12.61 -21.18 0.96
C GLY A 564 12.83 -20.46 -0.36
N ASP A 565 13.91 -19.68 -0.43
CA ASP A 565 14.33 -18.96 -1.63
C ASP A 565 15.00 -19.90 -2.64
N ARG A 566 14.70 -19.72 -3.94
CA ARG A 566 15.35 -20.47 -5.03
C ARG A 566 16.29 -19.56 -5.85
N GLY A 567 16.37 -18.28 -5.49
CA GLY A 567 17.04 -17.26 -6.29
C GLY A 567 16.19 -16.80 -7.49
N TRP A 568 16.70 -15.83 -8.24
CA TRP A 568 15.99 -15.24 -9.36
C TRP A 568 15.98 -16.20 -10.56
N SER A 569 14.83 -16.82 -10.84
CA SER A 569 14.73 -18.01 -11.70
C SER A 569 14.05 -17.80 -13.08
N ARG A 570 13.61 -16.58 -13.42
CA ARG A 570 12.91 -16.27 -14.68
C ARG A 570 13.17 -14.84 -15.18
N ALA A 571 12.98 -14.62 -16.47
CA ALA A 571 12.81 -13.29 -17.03
C ALA A 571 11.45 -12.67 -16.65
N ILE A 572 11.37 -11.35 -16.68
CA ILE A 572 10.14 -10.56 -16.46
C ILE A 572 9.94 -9.68 -17.70
N VAL A 573 8.79 -9.81 -18.38
CA VAL A 573 8.41 -8.86 -19.44
C VAL A 573 8.07 -7.52 -18.81
N THR A 574 8.63 -6.44 -19.37
CA THR A 574 8.19 -5.06 -19.11
C THR A 574 7.44 -4.53 -20.33
N GLU A 575 6.35 -3.81 -20.10
CA GLU A 575 5.45 -3.32 -21.16
C GLU A 575 4.96 -1.90 -20.82
N THR A 576 4.65 -1.09 -21.83
CA THR A 576 3.97 0.20 -21.62
C THR A 576 2.73 0.39 -22.52
N GLY A 577 1.82 1.26 -22.06
CA GLY A 577 0.53 1.49 -22.71
C GLY A 577 0.62 2.21 -24.07
N PRO A 578 -0.46 2.25 -24.86
CA PRO A 578 -0.50 3.05 -26.08
C PRO A 578 -0.27 4.53 -25.78
N ALA A 579 0.79 5.09 -26.37
CA ALA A 579 1.17 6.51 -26.35
C ALA A 579 1.75 7.07 -25.03
N THR A 580 2.85 6.49 -24.55
CA THR A 580 3.73 7.06 -23.53
C THR A 580 4.73 8.07 -24.11
N VAL A 581 4.27 9.27 -24.46
CA VAL A 581 5.14 10.46 -24.53
C VAL A 581 5.04 11.13 -23.15
N PRO A 582 6.07 11.03 -22.29
CA PRO A 582 6.05 11.65 -20.98
C PRO A 582 6.03 13.16 -21.09
N THR A 583 5.19 13.78 -20.28
CA THR A 583 5.30 15.19 -19.91
C THR A 583 6.04 15.32 -18.58
N LEU A 584 6.44 16.54 -18.22
CA LEU A 584 7.00 16.89 -16.90
C LEU A 584 6.15 16.43 -15.70
N MET A 585 4.89 16.06 -15.93
CA MET A 585 3.84 15.81 -14.94
C MET A 585 3.00 14.56 -15.27
N ASP A 586 3.63 13.42 -15.60
CA ASP A 586 2.94 12.20 -16.05
C ASP A 586 2.22 11.40 -14.95
N LEU A 587 1.23 12.08 -14.38
CA LEU A 587 0.67 11.86 -13.05
C LEU A 587 -0.41 10.78 -12.92
N ASP A 588 -0.98 10.37 -14.05
CA ASP A 588 -2.19 9.56 -14.11
C ASP A 588 -2.31 8.76 -15.42
N GLY A 589 -1.39 8.95 -16.38
CA GLY A 589 -1.72 8.81 -17.80
C GLY A 589 -2.84 9.77 -18.22
N ASN A 590 -2.86 11.00 -17.68
CA ASN A 590 -3.82 12.05 -18.06
C ASN A 590 -3.25 13.00 -19.13
N THR A 591 -1.96 13.29 -19.07
CA THR A 591 -1.21 14.14 -20.00
C THR A 591 -0.59 13.30 -21.11
N PHE A 592 -1.43 12.81 -22.03
CA PHE A 592 -0.92 12.34 -23.32
C PHE A 592 -0.29 13.52 -24.05
N GLY A 593 1.04 13.61 -24.01
CA GLY A 593 1.82 14.60 -24.74
C GLY A 593 1.58 14.46 -26.25
N LYS A 594 0.60 15.21 -26.76
CA LYS A 594 0.48 15.44 -28.20
C LYS A 594 1.56 16.44 -28.61
N ASP A 595 2.77 15.94 -28.83
CA ASP A 595 3.58 16.52 -29.90
C ASP A 595 2.80 16.28 -31.21
N PRO A 596 2.29 17.32 -31.89
CA PRO A 596 1.52 17.14 -33.12
C PRO A 596 2.36 16.59 -34.28
N ASN A 597 3.69 16.57 -34.14
CA ASN A 597 4.63 16.08 -35.14
C ASN A 597 5.04 14.61 -34.90
N GLU A 598 4.90 14.08 -33.68
CA GLU A 598 5.21 12.68 -33.38
C GLU A 598 3.97 11.78 -33.44
N GLY A 599 3.96 10.86 -34.42
CA GLY A 599 2.89 9.88 -34.57
C GLY A 599 2.76 8.99 -33.32
N SER A 600 1.61 9.07 -32.64
CA SER A 600 1.27 8.50 -31.32
C SER A 600 1.53 7.00 -31.07
N ARG A 601 2.07 6.26 -32.04
CA ARG A 601 2.55 4.87 -31.88
C ARG A 601 4.00 4.75 -31.41
N SER A 602 4.79 5.82 -31.52
CA SER A 602 6.27 5.74 -31.55
C SER A 602 6.99 5.66 -30.21
N SER A 603 6.28 5.82 -29.09
CA SER A 603 6.89 5.96 -27.75
C SER A 603 6.45 4.87 -26.78
N ARG A 604 5.82 3.80 -27.27
CA ARG A 604 5.64 2.58 -26.45
C ARG A 604 7.01 1.99 -26.16
N MET A 605 7.17 1.36 -25.00
CA MET A 605 8.35 0.62 -24.60
C MET A 605 7.98 -0.81 -24.24
N HIS A 606 8.93 -1.70 -24.43
CA HIS A 606 8.84 -3.12 -24.10
C HIS A 606 10.25 -3.64 -23.79
N GLY A 607 10.37 -4.64 -22.93
CA GLY A 607 11.68 -5.05 -22.44
C GLY A 607 11.68 -6.32 -21.60
N ILE A 608 12.86 -6.65 -21.09
CA ILE A 608 13.10 -7.78 -20.19
C ILE A 608 13.91 -7.30 -18.99
N ARG A 609 13.34 -7.52 -17.80
CA ARG A 609 14.03 -7.42 -16.51
C ARG A 609 14.44 -8.83 -16.07
N ALA A 610 15.74 -9.03 -15.87
CA ALA A 610 16.40 -10.30 -15.53
C ALA A 610 17.30 -10.11 -14.28
N PRO A 611 17.97 -11.15 -13.73
CA PRO A 611 18.91 -10.94 -12.63
C PRO A 611 20.00 -9.94 -13.05
N GLY A 612 20.25 -8.92 -12.25
CA GLY A 612 21.24 -7.88 -12.55
C GLY A 612 20.97 -6.97 -13.75
N PHE A 613 19.99 -7.23 -14.62
CA PHE A 613 19.84 -6.49 -15.89
C PHE A 613 18.41 -6.00 -16.16
N LEU A 614 18.29 -4.80 -16.73
CA LEU A 614 17.10 -4.33 -17.45
C LEU A 614 17.49 -4.02 -18.89
N PHE A 615 16.87 -4.69 -19.86
CA PHE A 615 16.81 -4.26 -21.25
C PHE A 615 15.43 -3.67 -21.53
N THR A 616 15.36 -2.50 -22.19
CA THR A 616 14.10 -1.93 -22.67
C THR A 616 14.31 -1.25 -24.01
N GLU A 617 13.30 -1.24 -24.87
CA GLU A 617 13.37 -0.63 -26.19
C GLU A 617 12.05 0.05 -26.56
N THR A 618 12.14 1.22 -27.19
CA THR A 618 10.97 1.88 -27.78
C THR A 618 10.49 1.21 -29.07
N SER A 619 9.23 1.43 -29.43
CA SER A 619 8.67 1.05 -30.74
C SER A 619 9.29 1.76 -31.96
N ARG A 620 10.28 2.66 -31.76
CA ARG A 620 11.17 3.19 -32.82
C ARG A 620 12.47 2.40 -33.02
N ARG A 621 12.71 1.34 -32.24
CA ARG A 621 14.02 0.69 -32.08
C ARG A 621 15.07 1.69 -31.54
N GLU A 622 14.73 2.32 -30.41
CA GLU A 622 15.66 3.09 -29.55
C GLU A 622 15.83 2.26 -28.27
N PRO A 623 16.93 1.49 -28.12
CA PRO A 623 17.15 0.54 -27.04
C PRO A 623 18.00 1.10 -25.89
N GLU A 624 17.84 0.50 -24.71
CA GLU A 624 18.55 0.81 -23.48
C GLU A 624 18.89 -0.50 -22.74
N LEU A 625 20.02 -0.54 -22.04
CA LEU A 625 20.45 -1.70 -21.26
C LEU A 625 21.19 -1.22 -20.01
N TYR A 626 20.72 -1.61 -18.83
CA TYR A 626 21.32 -1.24 -17.55
C TYR A 626 21.85 -2.48 -16.82
N ASP A 627 23.10 -2.44 -16.35
CA ASP A 627 23.60 -3.37 -15.34
C ASP A 627 23.28 -2.80 -13.95
N LEU A 628 22.22 -3.34 -13.37
CA LEU A 628 21.61 -2.92 -12.11
C LEU A 628 22.42 -3.37 -10.88
N ARG A 629 23.57 -4.06 -11.07
CA ARG A 629 24.53 -4.33 -10.00
C ARG A 629 25.48 -3.15 -9.81
N SER A 630 25.97 -2.58 -10.91
CA SER A 630 26.82 -1.37 -10.91
C SER A 630 26.01 -0.07 -10.89
N ASP A 631 24.89 -0.04 -11.60
CA ASP A 631 23.98 1.10 -11.75
C ASP A 631 22.54 0.71 -11.35
N PRO A 632 22.27 0.58 -10.04
CA PRO A 632 20.90 0.40 -9.53
C PRO A 632 20.04 1.69 -9.65
N GLY A 633 20.59 2.77 -10.22
CA GLY A 633 19.89 4.03 -10.48
C GLY A 633 19.34 4.17 -11.89
N GLU A 634 19.67 3.24 -12.80
CA GLU A 634 19.29 3.26 -14.23
C GLU A 634 19.69 4.58 -14.92
N VAL A 635 20.90 5.07 -14.62
CA VAL A 635 21.49 6.31 -15.13
C VAL A 635 22.32 6.08 -16.39
N ASP A 636 23.17 5.06 -16.43
CA ASP A 636 24.21 4.87 -17.46
C ASP A 636 23.92 3.62 -18.33
N SER A 637 23.30 3.80 -19.50
CA SER A 637 22.97 2.68 -20.40
C SER A 637 24.21 2.10 -21.09
N VAL A 638 24.50 0.82 -20.81
CA VAL A 638 25.61 0.04 -21.40
C VAL A 638 25.25 -0.60 -22.75
N VAL A 639 24.20 -0.14 -23.42
CA VAL A 639 23.63 -0.78 -24.63
C VAL A 639 24.59 -0.86 -25.82
N ASP A 640 25.50 0.11 -25.94
CA ASP A 640 26.56 0.18 -26.97
C ASP A 640 27.90 -0.41 -26.49
N ASP A 641 28.03 -0.80 -25.22
CA ASP A 641 29.27 -1.43 -24.73
C ASP A 641 29.35 -2.89 -25.19
N SER A 642 30.35 -3.15 -26.02
CA SER A 642 30.65 -4.46 -26.60
C SER A 642 30.80 -5.61 -25.58
N ARG A 643 31.11 -5.32 -24.31
CA ARG A 643 31.16 -6.32 -23.22
C ARG A 643 29.78 -6.98 -22.99
N PHE A 644 28.70 -6.23 -23.16
CA PHE A 644 27.34 -6.68 -22.91
C PHE A 644 26.62 -7.20 -24.17
N ASN A 645 27.32 -7.36 -25.31
CA ASN A 645 26.72 -7.88 -26.55
C ASN A 645 25.94 -9.18 -26.34
N GLN A 646 26.55 -10.18 -25.68
CA GLN A 646 25.88 -11.48 -25.41
C GLN A 646 24.66 -11.32 -24.49
N ILE A 647 24.78 -10.49 -23.44
CA ILE A 647 23.69 -10.18 -22.51
C ILE A 647 22.51 -9.54 -23.26
N ARG A 648 22.79 -8.54 -24.11
CA ARG A 648 21.79 -7.86 -24.94
C ARG A 648 21.12 -8.82 -25.92
N ASP A 649 21.88 -9.70 -26.56
CA ASP A 649 21.36 -10.65 -27.54
C ASP A 649 20.48 -11.73 -26.87
N ASP A 650 20.85 -12.23 -25.68
CA ASP A 650 20.03 -13.14 -24.86
C ASP A 650 18.74 -12.46 -24.33
N LEU A 651 18.82 -11.20 -23.91
CA LEU A 651 17.64 -10.42 -23.49
C LEU A 651 16.69 -10.14 -24.66
N ASN A 652 17.21 -9.91 -25.87
CA ASN A 652 16.40 -9.80 -27.09
C ASN A 652 15.75 -11.15 -27.46
N ALA A 653 16.48 -12.26 -27.36
CA ALA A 653 15.92 -13.60 -27.61
C ALA A 653 14.80 -13.96 -26.61
N LEU A 654 14.91 -13.49 -25.36
CA LEU A 654 13.82 -13.58 -24.37
C LEU A 654 12.64 -12.66 -24.73
N LEU A 655 12.88 -11.42 -25.18
CA LEU A 655 11.82 -10.48 -25.56
C LEU A 655 11.01 -10.99 -26.75
N GLU A 656 11.66 -11.43 -27.83
CA GLU A 656 11.01 -12.00 -29.01
C GLU A 656 10.21 -13.28 -28.66
N ARG A 657 10.59 -14.01 -27.62
CA ARG A 657 9.85 -15.19 -27.12
C ARG A 657 8.70 -14.85 -26.15
N LEU A 658 8.80 -13.75 -25.39
CA LEU A 658 7.89 -13.46 -24.26
C LEU A 658 6.89 -12.32 -24.52
N HIS A 659 7.11 -11.42 -25.48
CA HIS A 659 6.25 -10.26 -25.73
C HIS A 659 4.80 -10.59 -26.16
N ALA A 660 4.52 -11.85 -26.51
CA ALA A 660 3.21 -12.35 -26.92
C ALA A 660 2.96 -13.79 -26.44
N CYS A 661 3.60 -14.20 -25.32
CA CYS A 661 3.43 -15.53 -24.74
C CYS A 661 2.02 -15.72 -24.16
N LEU A 662 1.59 -16.98 -23.95
CA LEU A 662 0.33 -17.27 -23.25
C LEU A 662 0.48 -18.44 -22.27
N GLY A 663 0.00 -18.24 -21.05
CA GLY A 663 -0.06 -19.28 -20.02
C GLY A 663 1.31 -19.84 -19.65
N ALA A 664 1.49 -21.14 -19.89
CA ALA A 664 2.75 -21.83 -19.60
C ALA A 664 3.93 -21.34 -20.48
N GLU A 665 3.65 -20.76 -21.64
CA GLU A 665 4.68 -20.27 -22.56
C GLU A 665 5.41 -19.03 -22.01
N CYS A 666 4.79 -18.30 -21.09
CA CYS A 666 5.39 -17.17 -20.38
C CYS A 666 6.42 -17.57 -19.30
N ARG A 667 6.57 -18.87 -19.01
CA ARG A 667 7.44 -19.38 -17.93
C ARG A 667 8.71 -19.99 -18.50
N VAL A 668 9.53 -19.12 -19.09
CA VAL A 668 10.78 -19.46 -19.77
C VAL A 668 11.97 -19.45 -18.79
N PRO A 669 12.80 -20.51 -18.73
CA PRO A 669 14.04 -20.50 -17.96
C PRO A 669 15.04 -19.46 -18.48
N LEU A 670 15.84 -18.88 -17.57
CA LEU A 670 16.90 -17.94 -17.93
C LEU A 670 18.09 -18.64 -18.63
N PRO A 671 18.65 -18.04 -19.69
CA PRO A 671 20.00 -18.35 -20.19
C PRO A 671 21.05 -18.25 -19.06
N SER A 672 22.10 -19.09 -19.10
CA SER A 672 23.15 -19.09 -18.08
C SER A 672 23.88 -17.75 -17.97
N SER A 673 24.10 -17.08 -19.10
CA SER A 673 24.62 -15.71 -19.21
C SER A 673 23.88 -14.67 -18.38
N LEU A 674 22.62 -14.90 -18.02
CA LEU A 674 21.82 -14.01 -17.16
C LEU A 674 21.69 -14.50 -15.71
N ASN A 675 22.15 -15.73 -15.41
CA ASN A 675 22.18 -16.26 -14.05
C ASN A 675 23.51 -15.92 -13.35
N ASP A 676 24.61 -15.94 -14.11
CA ASP A 676 25.95 -15.68 -13.61
C ASP A 676 26.22 -14.15 -13.48
N ASN A 677 27.25 -13.79 -12.72
CA ASN A 677 27.69 -12.41 -12.52
C ASN A 677 28.96 -12.14 -13.36
N PRO A 678 28.99 -11.16 -14.29
CA PRO A 678 30.18 -10.92 -15.10
C PRO A 678 31.40 -10.48 -14.27
N ASP A 679 31.18 -9.91 -13.08
CA ASP A 679 32.24 -9.54 -12.14
C ASP A 679 32.77 -10.72 -11.29
N ASP A 680 32.09 -11.88 -11.23
CA ASP A 680 32.60 -13.03 -10.45
C ASP A 680 33.84 -13.67 -11.10
N ASP A 681 34.02 -13.46 -12.42
CA ASP A 681 35.23 -13.87 -13.16
C ASP A 681 36.36 -12.83 -13.08
N ALA A 682 36.13 -11.68 -12.42
CA ALA A 682 37.13 -10.63 -12.17
C ALA A 682 38.13 -11.00 -11.05
N SER A 683 38.55 -12.26 -11.01
CA SER A 683 39.75 -12.66 -10.26
C SER A 683 40.96 -11.88 -10.80
N PRO A 684 41.82 -11.30 -9.93
CA PRO A 684 43.02 -10.60 -10.39
C PRO A 684 43.89 -11.57 -11.20
N PRO A 685 44.54 -11.10 -12.29
CA PRO A 685 45.27 -11.97 -13.21
C PRO A 685 46.34 -12.76 -12.45
N LYS A 686 46.30 -14.09 -12.60
CA LYS A 686 47.32 -14.98 -12.04
C LYS A 686 48.65 -14.71 -12.75
N ASN A 687 49.62 -14.18 -12.03
CA ASN A 687 50.98 -14.00 -12.55
C ASN A 687 51.59 -15.37 -12.88
N GLU A 688 51.75 -15.66 -14.18
CA GLU A 688 52.57 -16.78 -14.65
C GLU A 688 54.06 -16.40 -14.54
N SER A 689 54.66 -16.64 -13.37
CA SER A 689 56.13 -16.61 -13.16
C SER A 689 56.51 -17.27 -11.84
N ASP A 690 56.67 -18.60 -11.83
CA ASP A 690 58.02 -19.19 -11.96
C ASP A 690 57.97 -20.72 -11.73
N ASP A 691 58.47 -21.48 -12.70
CA ASP A 691 58.72 -22.92 -12.57
C ASP A 691 60.13 -23.16 -12.03
N SER A 692 60.25 -23.63 -10.80
CA SER A 692 61.38 -24.47 -10.38
C SER A 692 61.18 -25.17 -9.02
N GLY A 693 61.65 -26.42 -8.93
CA GLY A 693 62.39 -26.84 -7.73
C GLY A 693 61.66 -27.55 -6.57
N ASP A 694 61.28 -28.81 -6.81
CA ASP A 694 61.52 -29.95 -5.92
C ASP A 694 60.91 -30.10 -4.49
N HIS A 695 60.25 -31.26 -4.36
CA HIS A 695 60.34 -32.26 -3.27
C HIS A 695 59.75 -32.03 -1.84
N HIS A 696 58.88 -32.99 -1.50
CA HIS A 696 58.62 -33.58 -0.16
C HIS A 696 58.02 -32.74 0.99
N GLY A 697 56.74 -33.03 1.30
CA GLY A 697 56.48 -33.82 2.53
C GLY A 697 55.72 -33.17 3.70
N GLY A 698 54.52 -33.71 3.98
CA GLY A 698 54.18 -34.19 5.34
C GLY A 698 53.77 -33.20 6.44
N ALA A 699 52.47 -32.88 6.48
CA ALA A 699 51.57 -32.88 7.66
C ALA A 699 51.96 -32.24 9.04
N ASN A 700 50.97 -31.54 9.60
CA ASN A 700 50.69 -31.30 11.03
C ASN A 700 51.65 -30.45 11.89
N GLY A 701 51.16 -29.29 12.35
CA GLY A 701 51.70 -28.55 13.51
C GLY A 701 50.71 -27.52 14.05
N LYS A 702 50.28 -27.66 15.31
CA LYS A 702 49.46 -26.65 16.03
C LYS A 702 50.34 -25.67 16.83
N PRO A 703 49.84 -24.49 17.24
CA PRO A 703 50.67 -23.31 17.52
C PRO A 703 51.28 -23.27 18.92
N LYS A 704 52.16 -22.27 19.15
CA LYS A 704 52.52 -21.73 20.47
C LYS A 704 52.91 -20.26 20.37
N ASP A 705 52.57 -19.51 21.41
CA ASP A 705 52.81 -18.07 21.59
C ASP A 705 54.24 -17.73 22.03
N LYS A 706 54.50 -16.41 22.19
CA LYS A 706 55.58 -15.70 22.93
C LYS A 706 56.75 -15.15 22.10
N ASP A 707 57.32 -13.99 22.44
CA ASP A 707 56.87 -12.78 23.20
C ASP A 707 57.91 -11.65 22.94
N ASP A 708 57.82 -10.53 23.66
CA ASP A 708 58.87 -9.51 23.88
C ASP A 708 59.36 -8.65 22.70
N GLY A 709 59.22 -7.32 22.79
CA GLY A 709 59.76 -6.38 21.79
C GLY A 709 59.29 -4.91 21.87
N LYS A 710 59.44 -4.25 23.03
CA LYS A 710 58.93 -2.87 23.29
C LYS A 710 60.02 -1.76 23.06
N PRO A 711 59.75 -0.45 23.23
CA PRO A 711 59.54 0.50 22.12
C PRO A 711 60.58 1.64 22.03
N LYS A 712 60.42 2.56 21.06
CA LYS A 712 60.96 3.94 21.13
C LYS A 712 60.03 4.98 20.48
N ASP A 713 59.55 5.93 21.28
CA ASP A 713 59.80 7.39 21.20
C ASP A 713 60.50 7.92 19.90
N LYS A 714 60.15 9.10 19.32
CA LYS A 714 59.28 10.20 19.82
C LYS A 714 58.96 11.31 18.77
N ASP A 715 58.15 12.27 19.22
CA ASP A 715 58.05 13.72 18.88
C ASP A 715 57.47 14.21 17.52
N ASP A 716 56.24 14.71 17.62
CA ASP A 716 55.78 16.10 17.35
C ASP A 716 55.81 16.75 15.95
N GLY A 717 54.67 17.36 15.58
CA GLY A 717 54.56 18.23 14.39
C GLY A 717 53.14 18.67 13.98
N LYS A 718 52.44 19.49 14.78
CA LYS A 718 51.09 20.03 14.46
C LYS A 718 50.82 21.35 15.19
N PRO A 719 49.97 22.28 14.69
CA PRO A 719 49.68 22.72 13.32
C PRO A 719 50.17 24.18 13.09
N LYS A 720 49.82 24.79 11.96
CA LYS A 720 49.68 26.26 11.83
C LYS A 720 48.37 26.62 11.12
N SER A 721 47.87 27.82 11.41
CA SER A 721 46.60 28.37 10.93
C SER A 721 46.74 29.87 10.64
N ASN A 722 45.63 30.48 10.18
CA ASN A 722 45.39 31.91 9.96
C ASN A 722 46.02 32.49 8.68
N GLY A 723 45.29 33.43 8.09
CA GLY A 723 45.58 34.00 6.77
C GLY A 723 44.31 34.55 6.12
N ASP A 724 43.61 35.43 6.82
CA ASP A 724 42.49 36.21 6.26
C ASP A 724 43.01 37.14 5.15
N ASP A 725 42.23 37.31 4.08
CA ASP A 725 42.17 38.62 3.41
C ASP A 725 40.90 38.79 2.57
N LYS A 726 40.33 40.00 2.61
CA LYS A 726 39.19 40.44 1.80
C LYS A 726 39.30 41.96 1.65
N PRO A 727 39.13 42.50 0.44
CA PRO A 727 38.23 43.66 0.33
C PRO A 727 37.32 43.59 -0.90
N ASP A 728 36.36 44.52 -0.94
CA ASP A 728 35.26 44.57 -1.90
C ASP A 728 35.61 45.32 -3.21
N GLY A 729 34.73 45.23 -4.21
CA GLY A 729 34.83 46.01 -5.45
C GLY A 729 33.61 45.84 -6.36
N ASP A 730 32.74 46.86 -6.41
CA ASP A 730 31.60 46.92 -7.33
C ASP A 730 32.02 47.04 -8.80
N ARG A 731 31.40 46.25 -9.69
CA ARG A 731 30.88 46.69 -11.00
C ARG A 731 30.03 45.65 -11.74
#